data_AF-A0A955X2R5-F1
#
_entry.id   AF-A0A955X2R5-F1
#
_cell.length_a   1.000
_cell.length_b   1.000
_cell.length_c   1.000
_cell.angle_alpha   90.00
_cell.angle_beta   90.00
_cell.angle_gamma   90.00
#
_symmetry.space_group_name_H-M   'P 1'
#
loop_
_entity.id
_entity.type
_entity.pdbx_description
1 polymer ?
#
loop_
_entity_poly.entity_id
_entity_poly.type
_entity_poly.pdbx_seq_one_letter_code
_entity_poly.pdbx_strand_id
1 'polypeptide(L)'
;MEASANTYDVAVIGGGPTGCVAALAFAKKGKRVLVCEANPRSKERLAGEWLHPPALEIMEELGISVAPEQGYLSGRGFAVFPDDGSKPVVLPYQAPRMGLAIEHHRLVDLLRAAVRRNPFIEYFDETKATRILGQTLTLEPRGGAPRTVTADLIVGAAGRASVAHQALGLEKNTTSYSRMAGLLLFDVDMPFEGYGHVFLGGPGPALAYRIAHDRIRVCLDVPLTTTVNRDRAATLWDGFAPVFPKALRQSFRRALESGEIQWAANQIRPRGEYGREGLVLVGDAAGHSHPLTAAGMTIGFADAVELADAKSFKQFRRQRLLRSRVPEMLAIALYEVFADSSDETISMREAIYEMWRNNPAERTRTMGFLAGLDTSPAAFGRSFVSALGIGTRNLVRHGLNTRDPEHFKEVSRELGARLLWLMKGTLHITPAEPTRAAPPAEERYGAALKAAVSRAEVVEHPSFLQHVARRSPEALDPAVALARGAQALVAHQAEDGSWEGEVVWCAMLPAQYVMACHVMGLPLDETRRRRILTQFEKTQLPDGTWGLSERSDPYLFVTTLVYVAARLLGVSAQDPLLTRAAAFIEAEGGVERIPTWGKFWLAMLNLYGWEGVNPVLPEVWRLPKWSPLHPSRYYCHTRQIYLGMASVYAQRVQAPSTAVIQALRAELYPRGYEQVDFAKLKDQLREEEIFTPPSGALKLMYKSLSLLEKLPRSKTGRAELLEELRNHIRYELRATHYTSISPVSGLLNIITLWLADPEDEDLKQALQHFEGWIWEDDVDGLRIAGARSASWDSAFALQALAAAAPHVGQQASLQKGDEFLVSQQIEKGIGAEAHYYRLDPAGGYCFAGVWHGWPVSDCTAEAILARMENPAVHADPAALARGVKFILQCQNSDGGFGSYEARRVDVPLEWMNPAEMFGDSMTEHSYVECTASCVAALARFRQHCPDVMAHEVDAAVRGGVARIRALQRTDGSWEGNWGVNYIYGTMFGLRGLIAGGVPPQDPAVRRGCQWLLSKQRADGGWGEKKSLTYRGYLPADEAQATQTAWALSGLLEAQEPDFAALERGARSLAAQQLDNGEWPKQEPVGIFFHTALLDYVLYKQYFPVWTLGLYESRRQARGVLLEASRAAAAS
;
A
#
# COMPACT_ATOMS: atom_id res chain seq x y z
N MET A 1 -0.95 -52.89 -24.35
CA MET A 1 -0.90 -51.47 -24.76
C MET A 1 -2.04 -50.74 -24.07
N GLU A 2 -1.85 -50.33 -22.80
CA GLU A 2 -2.93 -49.75 -21.97
C GLU A 2 -2.45 -48.54 -21.14
N ALA A 3 -1.36 -47.87 -21.57
CA ALA A 3 -0.73 -46.78 -20.83
C ALA A 3 -1.00 -45.35 -21.36
N SER A 4 -1.89 -45.14 -22.36
CA SER A 4 -1.99 -43.84 -23.07
C SER A 4 -3.33 -43.08 -22.92
N ALA A 5 -4.23 -43.49 -22.03
CA ALA A 5 -5.58 -42.89 -21.98
C ALA A 5 -5.61 -41.47 -21.36
N ASN A 6 -4.70 -41.14 -20.44
CA ASN A 6 -4.76 -39.90 -19.63
C ASN A 6 -3.60 -38.91 -19.87
N THR A 7 -2.86 -39.05 -20.99
CA THR A 7 -1.73 -38.17 -21.34
C THR A 7 -2.02 -37.37 -22.60
N TYR A 8 -1.74 -36.07 -22.57
CA TYR A 8 -1.97 -35.11 -23.65
C TYR A 8 -0.68 -34.34 -23.95
N ASP A 9 -0.52 -33.83 -25.17
CA ASP A 9 0.56 -32.88 -25.46
C ASP A 9 0.27 -31.53 -24.78
N VAL A 10 -1.01 -31.11 -24.79
CA VAL A 10 -1.44 -29.80 -24.26
C VAL A 10 -2.75 -29.93 -23.49
N ALA A 11 -2.85 -29.33 -22.32
CA ALA A 11 -4.10 -29.18 -21.57
C ALA A 11 -4.47 -27.69 -21.42
N VAL A 12 -5.60 -27.29 -21.98
CA VAL A 12 -6.12 -25.91 -21.96
C VAL A 12 -7.23 -25.79 -20.91
N ILE A 13 -7.00 -24.91 -19.94
CA ILE A 13 -7.93 -24.61 -18.86
C ILE A 13 -8.78 -23.40 -19.25
N GLY A 14 -10.05 -23.64 -19.56
CA GLY A 14 -11.03 -22.63 -19.98
C GLY A 14 -11.40 -22.75 -21.46
N GLY A 15 -12.67 -22.98 -21.75
CA GLY A 15 -13.22 -23.09 -23.10
C GLY A 15 -13.81 -21.78 -23.63
N GLY A 16 -13.27 -20.63 -23.21
CA GLY A 16 -13.60 -19.32 -23.77
C GLY A 16 -12.94 -19.08 -25.14
N PRO A 17 -13.08 -17.88 -25.73
CA PRO A 17 -12.57 -17.61 -27.07
C PRO A 17 -11.08 -17.93 -27.24
N THR A 18 -10.23 -17.37 -26.38
CA THR A 18 -8.77 -17.57 -26.44
C THR A 18 -8.36 -19.01 -26.18
N GLY A 19 -9.03 -19.69 -25.25
CA GLY A 19 -8.76 -21.10 -24.96
C GLY A 19 -9.07 -22.01 -26.16
N CYS A 20 -10.19 -21.75 -26.86
CA CYS A 20 -10.52 -22.48 -28.08
C CYS A 20 -9.51 -22.22 -29.21
N VAL A 21 -9.07 -20.96 -29.39
CA VAL A 21 -8.04 -20.61 -30.38
C VAL A 21 -6.72 -21.29 -30.05
N ALA A 22 -6.29 -21.30 -28.78
CA ALA A 22 -5.08 -22.01 -28.35
C ALA A 22 -5.17 -23.51 -28.66
N ALA A 23 -6.29 -24.14 -28.34
CA ALA A 23 -6.50 -25.56 -28.60
C ALA A 23 -6.43 -25.89 -30.11
N LEU A 24 -7.08 -25.08 -30.95
CA LEU A 24 -7.07 -25.25 -32.40
C LEU A 24 -5.69 -24.99 -33.01
N ALA A 25 -4.95 -23.99 -32.51
CA ALA A 25 -3.59 -23.70 -32.95
C ALA A 25 -2.65 -24.88 -32.67
N PHE A 26 -2.70 -25.47 -31.47
CA PHE A 26 -1.92 -26.66 -31.15
C PHE A 26 -2.37 -27.89 -31.94
N ALA A 27 -3.67 -28.11 -32.10
CA ALA A 27 -4.21 -29.22 -32.90
C ALA A 27 -3.78 -29.15 -34.37
N LYS A 28 -3.72 -27.94 -34.96
CA LYS A 28 -3.19 -27.72 -36.32
C LYS A 28 -1.72 -28.13 -36.46
N LYS A 29 -0.95 -28.13 -35.37
CA LYS A 29 0.44 -28.64 -35.31
C LYS A 29 0.52 -30.14 -35.01
N GLY A 30 -0.61 -30.86 -35.04
CA GLY A 30 -0.69 -32.30 -34.78
C GLY A 30 -0.59 -32.69 -33.31
N LYS A 31 -0.79 -31.75 -32.38
CA LYS A 31 -0.78 -32.01 -30.93
C LYS A 31 -2.12 -32.57 -30.46
N ARG A 32 -2.08 -33.58 -29.57
CA ARG A 32 -3.27 -34.07 -28.85
C ARG A 32 -3.59 -33.12 -27.70
N VAL A 33 -4.75 -32.46 -27.76
CA VAL A 33 -5.12 -31.39 -26.84
C VAL A 33 -6.32 -31.79 -25.99
N LEU A 34 -6.30 -31.45 -24.70
CA LEU A 34 -7.46 -31.47 -23.82
C LEU A 34 -7.94 -30.05 -23.56
N VAL A 35 -9.25 -29.81 -23.59
CA VAL A 35 -9.87 -28.54 -23.18
C VAL A 35 -10.88 -28.81 -22.08
N CYS A 36 -10.77 -28.14 -20.93
CA CYS A 36 -11.77 -28.23 -19.87
C CYS A 36 -12.49 -26.89 -19.64
N GLU A 37 -13.83 -26.91 -19.69
CA GLU A 37 -14.70 -25.76 -19.42
C GLU A 37 -15.54 -25.99 -18.18
N ALA A 38 -15.39 -25.11 -17.18
CA ALA A 38 -16.07 -25.25 -15.89
C ALA A 38 -17.51 -24.73 -15.91
N ASN A 39 -17.81 -23.69 -16.69
CA ASN A 39 -19.13 -23.08 -16.75
C ASN A 39 -19.52 -22.77 -18.20
N PRO A 40 -20.23 -23.69 -18.88
CA PRO A 40 -20.61 -23.52 -20.27
C PRO A 40 -21.54 -22.34 -20.52
N ARG A 41 -22.33 -21.94 -19.51
CA ARG A 41 -23.26 -20.79 -19.54
C ARG A 41 -22.55 -19.44 -19.44
N SER A 42 -21.25 -19.40 -19.14
CA SER A 42 -20.46 -18.16 -19.06
C SER A 42 -20.40 -17.37 -20.38
N LYS A 43 -20.85 -17.95 -21.49
CA LYS A 43 -20.97 -17.30 -22.81
C LYS A 43 -22.07 -16.24 -22.89
N GLU A 44 -23.03 -16.23 -21.95
CA GLU A 44 -24.21 -15.35 -21.95
C GLU A 44 -23.97 -13.99 -21.25
N ARG A 45 -22.72 -13.66 -20.90
CA ARG A 45 -22.33 -12.42 -20.21
C ARG A 45 -21.95 -11.29 -21.18
N LEU A 46 -21.99 -10.05 -20.69
CA LEU A 46 -21.37 -8.90 -21.36
C LEU A 46 -19.85 -9.10 -21.44
N ALA A 47 -19.32 -9.25 -22.65
CA ALA A 47 -17.91 -9.50 -22.93
C ALA A 47 -17.53 -8.96 -24.32
N GLY A 48 -16.32 -9.28 -24.79
CA GLY A 48 -15.84 -8.83 -26.09
C GLY A 48 -16.74 -9.30 -27.25
N GLU A 49 -17.29 -8.34 -27.97
CA GLU A 49 -18.16 -8.54 -29.14
C GLU A 49 -17.55 -7.96 -30.43
N TRP A 50 -16.35 -7.37 -30.37
CA TRP A 50 -15.65 -6.79 -31.52
C TRP A 50 -14.30 -7.49 -31.75
N LEU A 51 -14.06 -7.92 -32.99
CA LEU A 51 -12.81 -8.52 -33.46
C LEU A 51 -12.11 -7.56 -34.42
N HIS A 52 -10.86 -7.24 -34.14
CA HIS A 52 -10.00 -6.50 -35.08
C HIS A 52 -9.56 -7.43 -36.23
N PRO A 53 -9.16 -6.89 -37.39
CA PRO A 53 -8.77 -7.70 -38.55
C PRO A 53 -7.79 -8.85 -38.24
N PRO A 54 -6.73 -8.67 -37.42
CA PRO A 54 -5.81 -9.77 -37.13
C PRO A 54 -6.46 -10.97 -36.42
N ALA A 55 -7.50 -10.73 -35.62
CA ALA A 55 -8.22 -11.83 -34.97
C ALA A 55 -8.99 -12.66 -36.00
N LEU A 56 -9.55 -12.02 -37.03
CA LEU A 56 -10.24 -12.70 -38.13
C LEU A 56 -9.27 -13.45 -39.04
N GLU A 57 -8.11 -12.84 -39.35
CA GLU A 57 -7.01 -13.49 -40.07
C GLU A 57 -6.58 -14.78 -39.35
N ILE A 58 -6.40 -14.74 -38.02
CA ILE A 58 -6.10 -15.93 -37.20
C ILE A 58 -7.22 -16.97 -37.27
N MET A 59 -8.49 -16.55 -37.20
CA MET A 59 -9.61 -17.49 -37.28
C MET A 59 -9.69 -18.18 -38.65
N GLU A 60 -9.47 -17.44 -39.73
CA GLU A 60 -9.42 -17.97 -41.10
C GLU A 60 -8.27 -18.95 -41.27
N GLU A 61 -7.08 -18.64 -40.75
CA GLU A 61 -5.94 -19.56 -40.72
C GLU A 61 -6.25 -20.85 -39.97
N LEU A 62 -7.09 -20.80 -38.95
CA LEU A 62 -7.56 -21.98 -38.19
C LEU A 62 -8.75 -22.70 -38.85
N GLY A 63 -9.17 -22.27 -40.05
CA GLY A 63 -10.27 -22.87 -40.81
C GLY A 63 -11.66 -22.48 -40.30
N ILE A 64 -11.75 -21.38 -39.54
CA ILE A 64 -13.01 -20.88 -38.96
C ILE A 64 -13.44 -19.64 -39.72
N SER A 65 -14.36 -19.82 -40.66
CA SER A 65 -14.97 -18.69 -41.37
C SER A 65 -16.03 -18.04 -40.48
N VAL A 66 -15.86 -16.75 -40.18
CA VAL A 66 -16.87 -15.92 -39.53
C VAL A 66 -17.29 -14.82 -40.50
N ALA A 67 -18.48 -14.96 -41.07
CA ALA A 67 -19.09 -13.92 -41.89
C ALA A 67 -20.21 -13.25 -41.09
N PRO A 68 -20.44 -11.92 -41.25
CA PRO A 68 -21.67 -11.31 -40.80
C PRO A 68 -22.85 -12.01 -41.48
N GLU A 69 -23.97 -12.15 -40.77
CA GLU A 69 -25.21 -12.62 -41.40
C GLU A 69 -25.63 -11.66 -42.52
N GLN A 70 -26.35 -12.19 -43.51
CA GLN A 70 -26.97 -11.37 -44.52
C GLN A 70 -27.85 -10.32 -43.81
N GLY A 71 -27.64 -9.04 -44.11
CA GLY A 71 -28.51 -7.96 -43.65
C GLY A 71 -27.88 -6.88 -42.78
N TYR A 72 -26.58 -6.96 -42.41
CA TYR A 72 -25.93 -5.81 -41.78
C TYR A 72 -24.44 -5.61 -42.08
N LEU A 73 -24.02 -4.34 -42.02
CA LEU A 73 -22.63 -3.93 -42.18
C LEU A 73 -21.94 -3.87 -40.82
N SER A 74 -20.68 -4.33 -40.75
CA SER A 74 -19.87 -4.24 -39.53
C SER A 74 -18.39 -4.14 -39.90
N GLY A 75 -17.56 -3.66 -38.96
CA GLY A 75 -16.11 -3.81 -39.06
C GLY A 75 -15.36 -2.87 -39.99
N ARG A 76 -15.94 -1.74 -40.43
CA ARG A 76 -15.23 -0.76 -41.29
C ARG A 76 -14.22 0.10 -40.55
N GLY A 77 -14.35 0.22 -39.22
CA GLY A 77 -13.51 1.05 -38.36
C GLY A 77 -14.30 1.65 -37.21
N PHE A 78 -13.87 2.79 -36.68
CA PHE A 78 -14.57 3.54 -35.64
C PHE A 78 -14.93 4.97 -36.07
N ALA A 79 -16.02 5.51 -35.54
CA ALA A 79 -16.41 6.90 -35.66
C ALA A 79 -16.44 7.52 -34.25
N VAL A 80 -15.61 8.52 -34.01
CA VAL A 80 -15.52 9.22 -32.73
C VAL A 80 -16.38 10.49 -32.80
N PHE A 81 -17.26 10.66 -31.82
CA PHE A 81 -18.12 11.81 -31.62
C PHE A 81 -17.52 12.67 -30.49
N PRO A 82 -16.90 13.81 -30.85
CA PRO A 82 -16.29 14.73 -29.89
C PRO A 82 -17.30 15.35 -28.93
N ASP A 83 -16.82 15.68 -27.74
CA ASP A 83 -17.49 16.40 -26.66
C ASP A 83 -17.51 17.93 -26.87
N ASP A 84 -16.66 18.46 -27.74
CA ASP A 84 -16.61 19.87 -28.15
C ASP A 84 -17.72 20.26 -29.16
N GLY A 85 -18.57 19.30 -29.55
CA GLY A 85 -19.66 19.50 -30.52
C GLY A 85 -19.22 19.57 -31.99
N SER A 86 -17.94 19.32 -32.28
CA SER A 86 -17.41 19.31 -33.64
C SER A 86 -17.82 18.06 -34.44
N LYS A 87 -17.61 18.08 -35.76
CA LYS A 87 -18.03 16.98 -36.66
C LYS A 87 -17.35 15.66 -36.28
N PRO A 88 -18.06 14.50 -36.32
CA PRO A 88 -17.47 13.20 -36.01
C PRO A 88 -16.22 12.88 -36.83
N VAL A 89 -15.24 12.23 -36.21
CA VAL A 89 -13.98 11.81 -36.84
C VAL A 89 -14.04 10.32 -37.18
N VAL A 90 -13.94 9.99 -38.47
CA VAL A 90 -13.99 8.61 -38.95
C VAL A 90 -12.58 8.03 -39.06
N LEU A 91 -12.37 6.89 -38.41
CA LEU A 91 -11.12 6.12 -38.34
C LEU A 91 -11.33 4.75 -39.04
N PRO A 92 -11.20 4.68 -40.38
CA PRO A 92 -11.40 3.43 -41.11
C PRO A 92 -10.20 2.49 -40.96
N TYR A 93 -10.43 1.18 -41.04
CA TYR A 93 -9.34 0.25 -41.35
C TYR A 93 -8.84 0.46 -42.78
N GLN A 94 -7.58 0.09 -43.02
CA GLN A 94 -7.04 0.08 -44.38
C GLN A 94 -7.59 -1.11 -45.16
N ALA A 95 -8.31 -0.82 -46.25
CA ALA A 95 -8.78 -1.85 -47.17
C ALA A 95 -7.61 -2.71 -47.69
N PRO A 96 -7.80 -4.03 -47.86
CA PRO A 96 -9.07 -4.78 -47.76
C PRO A 96 -9.44 -5.24 -46.34
N ARG A 97 -8.67 -4.88 -45.30
CA ARG A 97 -8.91 -5.37 -43.94
C ARG A 97 -10.18 -4.77 -43.33
N MET A 98 -10.97 -5.62 -42.67
CA MET A 98 -12.15 -5.26 -41.90
C MET A 98 -12.15 -6.02 -40.57
N GLY A 99 -12.74 -5.42 -39.54
CA GLY A 99 -13.09 -6.11 -38.30
C GLY A 99 -14.44 -6.81 -38.39
N LEU A 100 -14.96 -7.26 -37.26
CA LEU A 100 -16.32 -7.81 -37.17
C LEU A 100 -16.87 -7.62 -35.76
N ALA A 101 -18.10 -7.13 -35.66
CA ALA A 101 -18.89 -7.19 -34.43
C ALA A 101 -19.91 -8.33 -34.50
N ILE A 102 -19.93 -9.17 -33.47
CA ILE A 102 -20.76 -10.37 -33.36
C ILE A 102 -21.11 -10.61 -31.89
N GLU A 103 -22.31 -11.13 -31.62
CA GLU A 103 -22.71 -11.52 -30.26
C GLU A 103 -21.70 -12.50 -29.65
N HIS A 104 -21.26 -12.23 -28.42
CA HIS A 104 -20.19 -12.98 -27.76
C HIS A 104 -20.50 -14.47 -27.65
N HIS A 105 -21.73 -14.83 -27.30
CA HIS A 105 -22.15 -16.22 -27.15
C HIS A 105 -22.01 -16.99 -28.48
N ARG A 106 -22.35 -16.34 -29.61
CA ARG A 106 -22.26 -16.92 -30.95
C ARG A 106 -20.81 -17.15 -31.37
N LEU A 107 -19.92 -16.20 -31.09
CA LEU A 107 -18.49 -16.37 -31.31
C LEU A 107 -17.95 -17.58 -30.52
N VAL A 108 -18.29 -17.67 -29.23
CA VAL A 108 -17.88 -18.79 -28.37
C VAL A 108 -18.45 -20.12 -28.89
N ASP A 109 -19.70 -20.15 -29.34
CA ASP A 109 -20.33 -21.36 -29.88
C ASP A 109 -19.67 -21.82 -31.18
N LEU A 110 -19.34 -20.90 -32.09
CA LEU A 110 -18.59 -21.22 -33.31
C LEU A 110 -17.22 -21.83 -32.98
N LEU A 111 -16.48 -21.20 -32.06
CA LEU A 111 -15.17 -21.67 -31.61
C LEU A 111 -15.24 -23.04 -30.91
N ARG A 112 -16.18 -23.22 -29.98
CA ARG A 112 -16.38 -24.51 -29.29
C ARG A 112 -16.85 -25.59 -30.26
N ALA A 113 -17.68 -25.27 -31.24
CA ALA A 113 -18.10 -26.22 -32.27
C ALA A 113 -16.95 -26.62 -33.19
N ALA A 114 -16.00 -25.73 -33.47
CA ALA A 114 -14.78 -26.05 -34.21
C ALA A 114 -13.86 -26.96 -33.36
N VAL A 115 -13.69 -26.64 -32.07
CA VAL A 115 -12.93 -27.47 -31.13
C VAL A 115 -13.50 -28.88 -31.03
N ARG A 116 -14.82 -29.03 -30.82
CA ARG A 116 -15.48 -30.36 -30.70
C ARG A 116 -15.44 -31.19 -31.98
N ARG A 117 -15.31 -30.56 -33.16
CA ARG A 117 -15.21 -31.26 -34.46
C ARG A 117 -13.77 -31.68 -34.79
N ASN A 118 -12.77 -31.17 -34.08
CA ASN A 118 -11.38 -31.46 -34.36
C ASN A 118 -10.97 -32.82 -33.74
N PRO A 119 -10.48 -33.79 -34.53
CA PRO A 119 -10.16 -35.14 -34.02
C PRO A 119 -8.97 -35.19 -33.07
N PHE A 120 -8.14 -34.14 -33.00
CA PHE A 120 -7.01 -34.06 -32.08
C PHE A 120 -7.36 -33.41 -30.73
N ILE A 121 -8.60 -32.94 -30.55
CA ILE A 121 -9.02 -32.23 -29.34
C ILE A 121 -10.09 -33.00 -28.59
N GLU A 122 -9.84 -33.27 -27.31
CA GLU A 122 -10.80 -33.82 -26.38
C GLU A 122 -11.40 -32.68 -25.53
N TYR A 123 -12.71 -32.49 -25.61
CA TYR A 123 -13.41 -31.39 -24.95
C TYR A 123 -14.24 -31.90 -23.77
N PHE A 124 -13.90 -31.43 -22.56
CA PHE A 124 -14.64 -31.74 -21.34
C PHE A 124 -15.54 -30.59 -20.93
N ASP A 125 -16.83 -30.85 -21.07
CA ASP A 125 -17.89 -29.95 -20.64
C ASP A 125 -18.10 -30.04 -19.12
N GLU A 126 -18.60 -28.96 -18.52
CA GLU A 126 -18.87 -28.82 -17.08
C GLU A 126 -17.78 -29.43 -16.18
N THR A 127 -16.51 -29.26 -16.56
CA THR A 127 -15.36 -29.86 -15.88
C THR A 127 -14.41 -28.77 -15.43
N LYS A 128 -14.21 -28.68 -14.11
CA LYS A 128 -13.36 -27.67 -13.49
C LYS A 128 -11.97 -28.23 -13.22
N ALA A 129 -10.94 -27.49 -13.62
CA ALA A 129 -9.59 -27.75 -13.13
C ALA A 129 -9.44 -27.19 -11.71
N THR A 130 -9.07 -28.03 -10.74
CA THR A 130 -8.99 -27.64 -9.32
C THR A 130 -7.59 -27.63 -8.75
N ARG A 131 -6.66 -28.38 -9.35
CA ARG A 131 -5.26 -28.41 -8.91
C ARG A 131 -4.30 -28.65 -10.08
N ILE A 132 -3.14 -27.99 -10.03
CA ILE A 132 -1.99 -28.24 -10.91
C ILE A 132 -0.78 -28.55 -10.02
N LEU A 133 -0.11 -29.67 -10.27
CA LEU A 133 1.15 -30.05 -9.64
C LEU A 133 2.12 -30.52 -10.72
N GLY A 134 3.20 -29.77 -10.95
CA GLY A 134 4.10 -30.06 -12.07
C GLY A 134 3.37 -29.98 -13.41
N GLN A 135 3.34 -31.10 -14.15
CA GLN A 135 2.65 -31.28 -15.44
C GLN A 135 1.31 -32.03 -15.30
N THR A 136 0.86 -32.21 -14.05
CA THR A 136 -0.33 -32.98 -13.71
C THR A 136 -1.50 -32.06 -13.36
N LEU A 137 -2.64 -32.27 -14.00
CA LEU A 137 -3.86 -31.49 -13.88
C LEU A 137 -4.98 -32.33 -13.26
N THR A 138 -5.54 -31.88 -12.14
CA THR A 138 -6.73 -32.49 -11.52
C THR A 138 -7.99 -31.82 -12.06
N LEU A 139 -8.89 -32.64 -12.60
CA LEU A 139 -10.14 -32.27 -13.24
C LEU A 139 -11.33 -32.84 -12.46
N GLU A 140 -12.31 -32.00 -12.17
CA GLU A 140 -13.53 -32.35 -11.45
C GLU A 140 -14.74 -32.11 -12.37
N PRO A 141 -15.33 -33.19 -12.94
CA PRO A 141 -16.59 -33.10 -13.67
C PRO A 141 -17.75 -32.80 -12.73
N ARG A 142 -18.72 -31.99 -13.16
CA ARG A 142 -19.95 -31.71 -12.40
C ARG A 142 -20.72 -33.01 -12.14
N GLY A 143 -20.80 -33.42 -10.88
CA GLY A 143 -21.49 -34.66 -10.47
C GLY A 143 -20.71 -35.95 -10.71
N GLY A 144 -19.40 -35.87 -11.02
CA GLY A 144 -18.53 -37.03 -11.24
C GLY A 144 -17.35 -37.10 -10.27
N ALA A 145 -16.62 -38.22 -10.29
CA ALA A 145 -15.40 -38.38 -9.51
C ALA A 145 -14.25 -37.53 -10.09
N PRO A 146 -13.37 -36.93 -9.25
CA PRO A 146 -12.17 -36.26 -9.72
C PRO A 146 -11.27 -37.23 -10.51
N ARG A 147 -10.69 -36.74 -11.61
CA ARG A 147 -9.72 -37.48 -12.42
C ARG A 147 -8.48 -36.64 -12.66
N THR A 148 -7.37 -37.32 -12.87
CA THR A 148 -6.07 -36.66 -13.06
C THR A 148 -5.54 -36.98 -14.46
N VAL A 149 -5.05 -35.95 -15.14
CA VAL A 149 -4.43 -36.06 -16.47
C VAL A 149 -3.03 -35.44 -16.44
N THR A 150 -2.15 -35.87 -17.33
CA THR A 150 -0.81 -35.30 -17.49
C THR A 150 -0.69 -34.64 -18.85
N ALA A 151 -0.07 -33.46 -18.91
CA ALA A 151 0.21 -32.76 -20.16
C ALA A 151 1.59 -32.11 -20.17
N ASP A 152 2.30 -32.21 -21.30
CA ASP A 152 3.62 -31.59 -21.47
C ASP A 152 3.55 -30.06 -21.31
N LEU A 153 2.44 -29.47 -21.75
CA LEU A 153 2.13 -28.05 -21.59
C LEU A 153 0.72 -27.85 -21.03
N ILE A 154 0.61 -27.07 -19.95
CA ILE A 154 -0.67 -26.60 -19.43
C ILE A 154 -0.86 -25.13 -19.82
N VAL A 155 -2.01 -24.80 -20.41
CA VAL A 155 -2.36 -23.44 -20.85
C VAL A 155 -3.51 -22.90 -20.00
N GLY A 156 -3.25 -21.88 -19.21
CA GLY A 156 -4.26 -21.15 -18.45
C GLY A 156 -4.96 -20.11 -19.31
N ALA A 157 -6.24 -20.36 -19.67
CA ALA A 157 -7.07 -19.49 -20.50
C ALA A 157 -8.42 -19.12 -19.87
N ALA A 158 -8.66 -19.45 -18.59
CA ALA A 158 -9.92 -19.22 -17.89
C ALA A 158 -10.14 -17.77 -17.39
N GLY A 159 -9.43 -16.80 -17.95
CA GLY A 159 -9.58 -15.38 -17.62
C GLY A 159 -9.01 -14.96 -16.26
N ARG A 160 -9.65 -13.98 -15.61
CA ARG A 160 -9.12 -13.11 -14.54
C ARG A 160 -8.80 -13.79 -13.20
N ALA A 161 -9.24 -15.03 -13.00
CA ALA A 161 -8.87 -15.85 -11.84
C ALA A 161 -8.99 -17.33 -12.20
N SER A 162 -7.85 -18.02 -12.30
CA SER A 162 -7.80 -19.44 -12.66
C SER A 162 -6.88 -20.22 -11.74
N VAL A 163 -7.09 -21.54 -11.63
CA VAL A 163 -6.17 -22.46 -10.93
C VAL A 163 -4.72 -22.35 -11.44
N ALA A 164 -4.52 -21.93 -12.69
CA ALA A 164 -3.19 -21.66 -13.23
C ALA A 164 -2.48 -20.50 -12.52
N HIS A 165 -3.20 -19.45 -12.09
CA HIS A 165 -2.62 -18.36 -11.32
C HIS A 165 -2.16 -18.83 -9.94
N GLN A 166 -2.98 -19.63 -9.27
CA GLN A 166 -2.64 -20.21 -7.96
C GLN A 166 -1.39 -21.09 -8.05
N ALA A 167 -1.32 -21.92 -9.09
CA ALA A 167 -0.17 -22.80 -9.33
C ALA A 167 1.12 -22.06 -9.75
N LEU A 168 0.99 -20.82 -10.20
CA LEU A 168 2.12 -19.93 -10.52
C LEU A 168 2.49 -18.99 -9.37
N GLY A 169 1.77 -19.02 -8.24
CA GLY A 169 1.98 -18.08 -7.13
C GLY A 169 1.66 -16.63 -7.50
N LEU A 170 0.83 -16.39 -8.53
CA LEU A 170 0.48 -15.04 -8.95
C LEU A 170 -0.70 -14.52 -8.13
N GLU A 171 -0.50 -13.39 -7.44
CA GLU A 171 -1.53 -12.71 -6.65
C GLU A 171 -2.75 -12.30 -7.49
N LYS A 172 -3.92 -12.24 -6.87
CA LYS A 172 -5.20 -11.87 -7.51
C LYS A 172 -5.38 -10.36 -7.73
N ASN A 173 -4.32 -9.56 -7.61
CA ASN A 173 -4.39 -8.10 -7.63
C ASN A 173 -4.97 -7.60 -8.95
N THR A 174 -6.24 -7.22 -8.92
CA THR A 174 -6.95 -6.61 -10.04
C THR A 174 -7.58 -5.32 -9.54
N THR A 175 -7.03 -4.19 -9.98
CA THR A 175 -7.60 -2.88 -9.67
C THR A 175 -8.80 -2.67 -10.58
N SER A 176 -9.99 -2.50 -9.99
CA SER A 176 -11.17 -2.05 -10.73
C SER A 176 -11.07 -0.55 -10.95
N TYR A 177 -11.35 -0.09 -12.16
CA TYR A 177 -11.18 1.31 -12.53
C TYR A 177 -12.50 1.98 -12.93
N SER A 178 -13.37 1.26 -13.65
CA SER A 178 -14.72 1.70 -14.00
C SER A 178 -15.65 0.49 -14.10
N ARG A 179 -16.93 0.74 -14.35
CA ARG A 179 -17.95 -0.29 -14.59
C ARG A 179 -18.56 -0.07 -15.97
N MET A 180 -18.71 -1.12 -16.74
CA MET A 180 -19.37 -1.09 -18.04
C MET A 180 -20.84 -1.50 -17.89
N ALA A 181 -21.76 -0.64 -18.31
CA ALA A 181 -23.18 -0.96 -18.44
C ALA A 181 -23.51 -1.28 -19.91
N GLY A 182 -23.89 -2.52 -20.19
CA GLY A 182 -24.27 -3.03 -21.50
C GLY A 182 -25.79 -3.07 -21.69
N LEU A 183 -26.24 -2.55 -22.83
CA LEU A 183 -27.65 -2.45 -23.23
C LEU A 183 -27.80 -2.90 -24.69
N LEU A 184 -29.01 -3.33 -25.07
CA LEU A 184 -29.35 -3.61 -26.47
C LEU A 184 -30.36 -2.58 -26.95
N LEU A 185 -30.08 -1.96 -28.11
CA LEU A 185 -31.05 -1.14 -28.83
C LEU A 185 -31.57 -1.91 -30.04
N PHE A 186 -32.87 -1.73 -30.29
CA PHE A 186 -33.59 -2.33 -31.42
C PHE A 186 -34.17 -1.23 -32.31
N ASP A 187 -34.30 -1.53 -33.60
CA ASP A 187 -34.92 -0.66 -34.61
C ASP A 187 -34.30 0.75 -34.68
N VAL A 188 -32.97 0.81 -34.79
CA VAL A 188 -32.23 2.08 -34.88
C VAL A 188 -31.22 2.06 -36.02
N ASP A 189 -31.18 3.16 -36.76
CA ASP A 189 -30.13 3.45 -37.74
C ASP A 189 -28.92 4.07 -37.06
N MET A 190 -27.73 3.50 -37.31
CA MET A 190 -26.49 4.06 -36.80
C MET A 190 -26.02 5.23 -37.68
N PRO A 191 -25.50 6.32 -37.10
CA PRO A 191 -25.01 7.48 -37.85
C PRO A 191 -23.96 7.14 -38.92
N PHE A 192 -23.09 6.16 -38.62
CA PHE A 192 -22.09 5.63 -39.54
C PHE A 192 -22.21 4.10 -39.60
N GLU A 193 -23.16 3.61 -40.39
CA GLU A 193 -23.43 2.18 -40.51
C GLU A 193 -22.17 1.39 -40.93
N GLY A 194 -21.91 0.27 -40.25
CA GLY A 194 -20.68 -0.51 -40.39
C GLY A 194 -19.49 -0.05 -39.55
N TYR A 195 -19.58 1.05 -38.80
CA TYR A 195 -18.52 1.51 -37.87
C TYR A 195 -18.92 1.27 -36.40
N GLY A 196 -17.93 1.05 -35.54
CA GLY A 196 -18.11 1.21 -34.09
C GLY A 196 -18.13 2.70 -33.73
N HIS A 197 -18.92 3.10 -32.75
CA HIS A 197 -19.10 4.51 -32.39
C HIS A 197 -18.56 4.76 -30.99
N VAL A 198 -17.82 5.85 -30.81
CA VAL A 198 -17.34 6.33 -29.50
C VAL A 198 -17.95 7.70 -29.26
N PHE A 199 -18.76 7.85 -28.22
CA PHE A 199 -19.40 9.11 -27.84
C PHE A 199 -18.76 9.66 -26.56
N LEU A 200 -18.30 10.91 -26.63
CA LEU A 200 -17.55 11.57 -25.56
C LEU A 200 -18.38 12.70 -24.94
N GLY A 201 -18.08 13.05 -23.68
CA GLY A 201 -18.73 14.13 -22.93
C GLY A 201 -19.83 13.68 -21.94
N GLY A 202 -19.98 12.36 -21.72
CA GLY A 202 -20.81 11.78 -20.65
C GLY A 202 -19.94 11.50 -19.42
N PRO A 203 -20.45 10.87 -18.35
CA PRO A 203 -19.63 10.53 -17.18
C PRO A 203 -18.35 9.76 -17.53
N GLY A 204 -18.42 8.89 -18.53
CA GLY A 204 -17.27 8.30 -19.22
C GLY A 204 -17.58 8.11 -20.72
N PRO A 205 -16.70 7.45 -21.49
CA PRO A 205 -16.96 7.18 -22.90
C PRO A 205 -18.10 6.16 -23.09
N ALA A 206 -19.02 6.43 -24.02
CA ALA A 206 -20.03 5.47 -24.46
C ALA A 206 -19.66 4.86 -25.81
N LEU A 207 -19.83 3.55 -25.95
CA LEU A 207 -19.60 2.80 -27.18
C LEU A 207 -20.93 2.32 -27.75
N ALA A 208 -21.06 2.32 -29.08
CA ALA A 208 -22.17 1.64 -29.75
C ALA A 208 -21.76 0.97 -31.07
N TYR A 209 -22.23 -0.25 -31.31
CA TYR A 209 -21.92 -1.00 -32.53
C TYR A 209 -22.98 -2.05 -32.84
N ARG A 210 -23.19 -2.33 -34.14
CA ARG A 210 -24.17 -3.31 -34.60
C ARG A 210 -23.62 -4.73 -34.49
N ILE A 211 -24.33 -5.58 -33.75
CA ILE A 211 -23.94 -6.99 -33.50
C ILE A 211 -24.84 -8.00 -34.23
N ALA A 212 -26.01 -7.57 -34.70
CA ALA A 212 -26.93 -8.31 -35.56
C ALA A 212 -27.78 -7.36 -36.41
N HIS A 213 -28.58 -7.86 -37.35
CA HIS A 213 -29.39 -7.03 -38.25
C HIS A 213 -30.30 -6.02 -37.52
N ASP A 214 -30.93 -6.46 -36.43
CA ASP A 214 -31.88 -5.72 -35.59
C ASP A 214 -31.30 -5.24 -34.25
N ARG A 215 -30.03 -5.54 -33.94
CA ARG A 215 -29.43 -5.31 -32.60
C ARG A 215 -28.19 -4.43 -32.63
N ILE A 216 -28.23 -3.37 -31.83
CA ILE A 216 -27.08 -2.53 -31.50
C ILE A 216 -26.69 -2.78 -30.04
N ARG A 217 -25.41 -3.10 -29.79
CA ARG A 217 -24.85 -3.03 -28.44
C ARG A 217 -24.55 -1.58 -28.11
N VAL A 218 -24.97 -1.14 -26.92
CA VAL A 218 -24.45 0.06 -26.27
C VAL A 218 -23.71 -0.35 -25.00
N CYS A 219 -22.51 0.20 -24.82
CA CYS A 219 -21.66 -0.03 -23.66
C CYS A 219 -21.30 1.33 -23.05
N LEU A 220 -21.82 1.63 -21.87
CA LEU A 220 -21.58 2.89 -21.15
C LEU A 220 -20.48 2.68 -20.12
N ASP A 221 -19.36 3.39 -20.26
CA ASP A 221 -18.33 3.38 -19.24
C ASP A 221 -18.71 4.32 -18.08
N VAL A 222 -18.91 3.75 -16.90
CA VAL A 222 -19.33 4.45 -15.68
C VAL A 222 -18.13 4.48 -14.72
N PRO A 223 -17.48 5.65 -14.51
CA PRO A 223 -16.40 5.78 -13.54
C PRO A 223 -16.83 5.35 -12.13
N LEU A 224 -15.91 4.82 -11.33
CA LEU A 224 -16.23 4.41 -9.95
C LEU A 224 -16.65 5.58 -9.05
N THR A 225 -16.30 6.81 -9.42
CA THR A 225 -16.73 8.07 -8.78
C THR A 225 -18.19 8.42 -9.09
N THR A 226 -18.80 7.82 -10.10
CA THR A 226 -20.20 8.10 -10.47
C THR A 226 -21.15 7.31 -9.57
N THR A 227 -21.89 8.02 -8.72
CA THR A 227 -22.92 7.43 -7.85
C THR A 227 -24.10 6.93 -8.68
N VAL A 228 -24.23 5.61 -8.83
CA VAL A 228 -25.43 4.98 -9.40
C VAL A 228 -26.41 4.72 -8.25
N ASN A 229 -27.46 5.56 -8.16
CA ASN A 229 -28.49 5.47 -7.12
C ASN A 229 -29.38 4.20 -7.27
N ARG A 230 -30.38 4.04 -6.39
CA ARG A 230 -31.38 2.95 -6.48
C ARG A 230 -32.09 2.88 -7.84
N ASP A 231 -32.17 4.00 -8.57
CA ASP A 231 -32.72 4.10 -9.92
C ASP A 231 -31.62 4.17 -10.99
N ARG A 232 -31.16 2.99 -11.42
CA ARG A 232 -30.05 2.84 -12.39
C ARG A 232 -30.37 3.42 -13.77
N ALA A 233 -31.64 3.35 -14.18
CA ALA A 233 -32.08 3.82 -15.49
C ALA A 233 -32.00 5.35 -15.58
N ALA A 234 -32.47 6.05 -14.54
CA ALA A 234 -32.41 7.51 -14.49
C ALA A 234 -30.96 8.03 -14.51
N THR A 235 -30.07 7.46 -13.70
CA THR A 235 -28.65 7.89 -13.67
C THR A 235 -27.97 7.72 -15.03
N LEU A 236 -28.19 6.59 -15.72
CA LEU A 236 -27.61 6.34 -17.04
C LEU A 236 -28.24 7.23 -18.12
N TRP A 237 -29.54 7.52 -18.01
CA TRP A 237 -30.20 8.46 -18.91
C TRP A 237 -29.60 9.87 -18.78
N ASP A 238 -29.55 10.42 -17.57
CA ASP A 238 -29.10 11.79 -17.36
C ASP A 238 -27.61 11.98 -17.72
N GLY A 239 -26.78 10.97 -17.48
CA GLY A 239 -25.37 10.98 -17.84
C GLY A 239 -25.11 10.87 -19.35
N PHE A 240 -25.78 9.94 -20.05
CA PHE A 240 -25.38 9.55 -21.41
C PHE A 240 -26.36 9.98 -22.51
N ALA A 241 -27.63 10.24 -22.21
CA ALA A 241 -28.57 10.72 -23.23
C ALA A 241 -28.13 12.03 -23.93
N PRO A 242 -27.47 13.00 -23.26
CA PRO A 242 -27.01 14.22 -23.92
C PRO A 242 -25.98 13.98 -25.02
N VAL A 243 -25.09 13.00 -24.85
CA VAL A 243 -24.00 12.70 -25.81
C VAL A 243 -24.45 11.84 -26.99
N PHE A 244 -25.57 11.14 -26.86
CA PHE A 244 -26.11 10.38 -27.98
C PHE A 244 -26.75 11.31 -29.04
N PRO A 245 -26.56 11.01 -30.34
CA PRO A 245 -27.34 11.60 -31.42
C PRO A 245 -28.83 11.42 -31.18
N LYS A 246 -29.65 12.40 -31.61
CA LYS A 246 -31.11 12.39 -31.41
C LYS A 246 -31.77 11.08 -31.86
N ALA A 247 -31.28 10.47 -32.95
CA ALA A 247 -31.77 9.21 -33.49
C ALA A 247 -31.63 8.02 -32.51
N LEU A 248 -30.61 8.00 -31.64
CA LEU A 248 -30.38 6.90 -30.70
C LEU A 248 -31.15 7.08 -29.38
N ARG A 249 -31.50 8.32 -29.01
CA ARG A 249 -32.03 8.65 -27.67
C ARG A 249 -33.33 7.92 -27.34
N GLN A 250 -34.26 7.79 -28.28
CA GLN A 250 -35.55 7.15 -27.99
C GLN A 250 -35.40 5.65 -27.72
N SER A 251 -34.61 4.93 -28.54
CA SER A 251 -34.34 3.52 -28.28
C SER A 251 -33.46 3.30 -27.07
N PHE A 252 -32.51 4.20 -26.80
CA PHE A 252 -31.73 4.20 -25.56
C PHE A 252 -32.64 4.31 -24.32
N ARG A 253 -33.62 5.21 -24.36
CA ARG A 253 -34.63 5.34 -23.30
C ARG A 253 -35.39 4.03 -23.09
N ARG A 254 -35.93 3.44 -24.17
CA ARG A 254 -36.67 2.17 -24.12
C ARG A 254 -35.82 1.04 -23.54
N ALA A 255 -34.54 0.97 -23.92
CA ALA A 255 -33.62 -0.03 -23.41
C ALA A 255 -33.37 0.14 -21.89
N LEU A 256 -33.21 1.37 -21.41
CA LEU A 256 -33.09 1.64 -19.97
C LEU A 256 -34.38 1.30 -19.20
N GLU A 257 -35.55 1.64 -19.76
CA GLU A 257 -36.87 1.36 -19.17
C GLU A 257 -37.18 -0.15 -19.10
N SER A 258 -36.62 -0.96 -20.00
CA SER A 258 -36.77 -2.43 -19.95
C SER A 258 -36.09 -3.09 -18.75
N GLY A 259 -35.11 -2.41 -18.13
CA GLY A 259 -34.37 -2.91 -16.97
C GLY A 259 -33.31 -3.99 -17.28
N GLU A 260 -33.16 -4.44 -18.52
CA GLU A 260 -32.21 -5.48 -18.94
C GLU A 260 -30.76 -4.95 -19.09
N ILE A 261 -30.21 -4.37 -18.02
CA ILE A 261 -28.87 -3.77 -18.01
C ILE A 261 -27.84 -4.79 -17.53
N GLN A 262 -26.91 -5.18 -18.41
CA GLN A 262 -25.80 -6.05 -18.06
C GLN A 262 -24.64 -5.23 -17.50
N TRP A 263 -24.02 -5.69 -16.40
CA TRP A 263 -22.90 -4.97 -15.78
C TRP A 263 -21.63 -5.82 -15.80
N ALA A 264 -20.50 -5.16 -16.09
CA ALA A 264 -19.18 -5.77 -15.98
C ALA A 264 -18.20 -4.79 -15.32
N ALA A 265 -17.32 -5.28 -14.45
CA ALA A 265 -16.23 -4.46 -13.91
C ALA A 265 -15.09 -4.35 -14.93
N ASN A 266 -14.61 -3.13 -15.16
CA ASN A 266 -13.41 -2.87 -15.96
C ASN A 266 -12.21 -2.91 -15.01
N GLN A 267 -11.48 -4.01 -15.10
CA GLN A 267 -10.27 -4.25 -14.31
C GLN A 267 -9.07 -4.17 -15.21
N ILE A 268 -7.93 -3.77 -14.65
CA ILE A 268 -6.69 -3.67 -15.40
C ILE A 268 -5.60 -4.46 -14.69
N ARG A 269 -4.88 -5.25 -15.49
CA ARG A 269 -3.71 -6.02 -15.08
C ARG A 269 -2.69 -5.98 -16.21
N PRO A 270 -1.57 -5.27 -16.05
CA PRO A 270 -0.52 -5.23 -17.05
C PRO A 270 -0.01 -6.63 -17.40
N ARG A 271 0.28 -6.87 -18.69
CA ARG A 271 0.91 -8.10 -19.15
C ARG A 271 2.40 -8.12 -18.83
N GLY A 272 2.74 -8.50 -17.61
CA GLY A 272 4.13 -8.68 -17.14
C GLY A 272 4.57 -10.14 -17.00
N GLU A 273 3.62 -11.02 -16.67
CA GLU A 273 3.90 -12.43 -16.35
C GLU A 273 3.05 -13.38 -17.20
N TYR A 274 3.74 -14.20 -17.99
CA TYR A 274 3.12 -15.15 -18.93
C TYR A 274 3.17 -16.61 -18.41
N GLY A 275 3.64 -16.83 -17.19
CA GLY A 275 3.78 -18.15 -16.57
C GLY A 275 5.23 -18.65 -16.57
N ARG A 276 5.42 -19.96 -16.70
CA ARG A 276 6.72 -20.65 -16.73
C ARG A 276 6.72 -21.79 -17.74
N GLU A 277 7.88 -22.39 -17.96
CA GLU A 277 7.98 -23.60 -18.79
C GLU A 277 7.06 -24.71 -18.22
N GLY A 278 6.24 -25.31 -19.11
CA GLY A 278 5.21 -26.29 -18.77
C GLY A 278 3.87 -25.72 -18.28
N LEU A 279 3.78 -24.44 -17.90
CA LEU A 279 2.52 -23.79 -17.47
C LEU A 279 2.45 -22.33 -17.92
N VAL A 280 1.67 -22.04 -18.95
CA VAL A 280 1.66 -20.74 -19.65
C VAL A 280 0.28 -20.09 -19.60
N LEU A 281 0.23 -18.76 -19.44
CA LEU A 281 -1.01 -17.97 -19.45
C LEU A 281 -1.22 -17.28 -20.81
N VAL A 282 -2.46 -17.24 -21.28
CA VAL A 282 -2.86 -16.57 -22.54
C VAL A 282 -4.15 -15.77 -22.37
N GLY A 283 -4.36 -14.76 -23.19
CA GLY A 283 -5.58 -13.92 -23.12
C GLY A 283 -5.65 -13.15 -21.80
N ASP A 284 -6.87 -12.92 -21.29
CA ASP A 284 -7.08 -12.17 -20.05
C ASP A 284 -6.41 -12.82 -18.82
N ALA A 285 -6.02 -14.09 -18.89
CA ALA A 285 -5.24 -14.72 -17.84
C ALA A 285 -3.80 -14.18 -17.78
N ALA A 286 -3.20 -13.81 -18.91
CA ALA A 286 -1.87 -13.19 -18.94
C ALA A 286 -1.89 -11.70 -18.55
N GLY A 287 -3.06 -11.06 -18.68
CA GLY A 287 -3.28 -9.64 -18.39
C GLY A 287 -4.37 -9.05 -19.27
N HIS A 288 -4.98 -7.97 -18.80
CA HIS A 288 -6.10 -7.31 -19.47
C HIS A 288 -6.05 -5.80 -19.26
N SER A 289 -6.46 -5.04 -20.28
CA SER A 289 -6.53 -3.58 -20.29
C SER A 289 -7.98 -3.08 -20.38
N HIS A 290 -8.18 -1.77 -20.36
CA HIS A 290 -9.51 -1.18 -20.49
C HIS A 290 -10.19 -1.61 -21.82
N PRO A 291 -11.47 -2.02 -21.82
CA PRO A 291 -12.13 -2.55 -23.02
C PRO A 291 -12.45 -1.50 -24.10
N LEU A 292 -12.17 -0.21 -23.86
CA LEU A 292 -12.46 0.91 -24.77
C LEU A 292 -12.01 0.64 -26.21
N THR A 293 -10.85 0.03 -26.39
CA THR A 293 -10.26 -0.23 -27.71
C THR A 293 -10.62 -1.59 -28.31
N ALA A 294 -11.34 -2.44 -27.58
CA ALA A 294 -11.68 -3.82 -27.97
C ALA A 294 -10.49 -4.74 -28.32
N ALA A 295 -9.26 -4.38 -27.92
CA ALA A 295 -8.05 -5.12 -28.30
C ALA A 295 -7.88 -6.48 -27.61
N GLY A 296 -8.56 -6.72 -26.47
CA GLY A 296 -8.31 -7.87 -25.60
C GLY A 296 -8.39 -9.24 -26.28
N MET A 297 -9.44 -9.51 -27.07
CA MET A 297 -9.57 -10.78 -27.80
C MET A 297 -8.50 -10.94 -28.88
N THR A 298 -8.16 -9.85 -29.57
CA THR A 298 -7.15 -9.87 -30.65
C THR A 298 -5.77 -10.18 -30.09
N ILE A 299 -5.40 -9.54 -28.97
CA ILE A 299 -4.15 -9.82 -28.26
C ILE A 299 -4.15 -11.26 -27.75
N GLY A 300 -5.26 -11.73 -27.17
CA GLY A 300 -5.39 -13.10 -26.69
C GLY A 300 -5.24 -14.16 -27.78
N PHE A 301 -5.82 -13.94 -28.97
CA PHE A 301 -5.68 -14.85 -30.11
C PHE A 301 -4.23 -14.88 -30.60
N ALA A 302 -3.57 -13.72 -30.63
CA ALA A 302 -2.15 -13.64 -30.96
C ALA A 302 -1.26 -14.33 -29.90
N ASP A 303 -1.61 -14.28 -28.60
CA ASP A 303 -0.91 -15.08 -27.58
C ASP A 303 -1.04 -16.57 -27.88
N ALA A 304 -2.25 -17.03 -28.21
CA ALA A 304 -2.56 -18.43 -28.46
C ALA A 304 -1.77 -19.00 -29.65
N VAL A 305 -1.73 -18.28 -30.78
CA VAL A 305 -0.99 -18.71 -31.98
C VAL A 305 0.51 -18.63 -31.76
N GLU A 306 1.03 -17.53 -31.21
CA GLU A 306 2.47 -17.38 -30.97
C GLU A 306 2.98 -18.41 -29.95
N LEU A 307 2.16 -18.80 -28.97
CA LEU A 307 2.51 -19.88 -28.05
C LEU A 307 2.65 -21.23 -28.77
N ALA A 308 1.76 -21.52 -29.72
CA ALA A 308 1.82 -22.75 -30.52
C ALA A 308 2.98 -22.78 -31.52
N ASP A 309 3.46 -21.61 -31.97
CA ASP A 309 4.58 -21.47 -32.90
C ASP A 309 5.95 -21.32 -32.22
N ALA A 310 5.97 -20.92 -30.94
CA ALA A 310 7.21 -20.67 -30.21
C ALA A 310 8.01 -21.96 -29.97
N LYS A 311 9.33 -21.89 -30.17
CA LYS A 311 10.23 -23.03 -29.89
C LYS A 311 10.52 -23.20 -28.40
N SER A 312 10.28 -22.16 -27.60
CA SER A 312 10.48 -22.17 -26.15
C SER A 312 9.62 -21.11 -25.46
N PHE A 313 9.36 -21.32 -24.17
CA PHE A 313 8.65 -20.34 -23.35
C PHE A 313 9.35 -18.97 -23.32
N LYS A 314 10.70 -18.95 -23.30
CA LYS A 314 11.49 -17.70 -23.31
C LYS A 314 11.27 -16.90 -24.60
N GLN A 315 11.17 -17.58 -25.75
CA GLN A 315 10.89 -16.93 -27.03
C GLN A 315 9.48 -16.33 -27.02
N PHE A 316 8.48 -17.11 -26.63
CA PHE A 316 7.09 -16.68 -26.49
C PHE A 316 6.98 -15.42 -25.59
N ARG A 317 7.48 -15.50 -24.35
CA ARG A 317 7.44 -14.40 -23.39
C ARG A 317 8.05 -13.13 -23.97
N ARG A 318 9.23 -13.22 -24.59
CA ARG A 318 9.92 -12.05 -25.19
C ARG A 318 9.10 -11.41 -26.30
N GLN A 319 8.52 -12.21 -27.21
CA GLN A 319 7.74 -11.68 -28.32
C GLN A 319 6.44 -11.04 -27.85
N ARG A 320 5.73 -11.67 -26.91
CA ARG A 320 4.45 -11.15 -26.41
C ARG A 320 4.62 -9.89 -25.57
N LEU A 321 5.64 -9.83 -24.70
CA LEU A 321 5.98 -8.60 -23.95
C LEU A 321 6.23 -7.39 -24.86
N LEU A 322 6.85 -7.60 -26.02
CA LEU A 322 7.12 -6.51 -26.98
C LEU A 322 5.89 -6.13 -27.80
N ARG A 323 5.10 -7.12 -28.23
CA ARG A 323 3.98 -6.93 -29.17
C ARG A 323 2.67 -6.51 -28.50
N SER A 324 2.44 -6.84 -27.23
CA SER A 324 1.22 -6.43 -26.51
C SER A 324 1.27 -4.99 -26.01
N ARG A 325 2.48 -4.45 -25.79
CA ARG A 325 2.71 -3.20 -25.05
C ARG A 325 2.06 -1.97 -25.68
N VAL A 326 2.21 -1.77 -26.99
CA VAL A 326 1.67 -0.57 -27.67
C VAL A 326 0.13 -0.55 -27.67
N PRO A 327 -0.57 -1.64 -28.05
CA PRO A 327 -2.02 -1.72 -27.91
C PRO A 327 -2.52 -1.46 -26.47
N GLU A 328 -1.83 -1.99 -25.46
CA GLU A 328 -2.18 -1.76 -24.04
C GLU A 328 -1.97 -0.29 -23.63
N MET A 329 -0.84 0.31 -24.00
CA MET A 329 -0.56 1.72 -23.75
C MET A 329 -1.57 2.64 -24.44
N LEU A 330 -1.96 2.34 -25.67
CA LEU A 330 -2.97 3.11 -26.39
C LEU A 330 -4.34 3.02 -25.70
N ALA A 331 -4.74 1.82 -25.24
CA ALA A 331 -6.02 1.62 -24.57
C ALA A 331 -6.13 2.45 -23.29
N ILE A 332 -5.04 2.51 -22.53
CA ILE A 332 -4.96 3.30 -21.30
C ILE A 332 -4.93 4.79 -21.61
N ALA A 333 -4.03 5.22 -22.51
CA ALA A 333 -3.86 6.64 -22.84
C ALA A 333 -5.13 7.25 -23.44
N LEU A 334 -5.81 6.55 -24.36
CA LEU A 334 -7.08 7.03 -24.91
C LEU A 334 -8.16 7.11 -23.84
N TYR A 335 -8.23 6.13 -22.95
CA TYR A 335 -9.26 6.11 -21.93
C TYR A 335 -9.08 7.20 -20.88
N GLU A 336 -7.85 7.41 -20.38
CA GLU A 336 -7.54 8.55 -19.52
C GLU A 336 -7.92 9.87 -20.18
N VAL A 337 -7.53 10.06 -21.44
CA VAL A 337 -7.85 11.29 -22.17
C VAL A 337 -9.34 11.41 -22.50
N PHE A 338 -10.09 10.32 -22.61
CA PHE A 338 -11.52 10.34 -22.99
C PHE A 338 -12.50 10.36 -21.82
N ALA A 339 -12.07 9.94 -20.63
CA ALA A 339 -12.90 9.92 -19.43
C ALA A 339 -12.73 11.19 -18.58
N ASP A 340 -11.53 11.78 -18.54
CA ASP A 340 -11.17 12.93 -17.70
C ASP A 340 -11.80 14.27 -18.18
N SER A 341 -11.95 15.25 -17.31
CA SER A 341 -12.45 16.61 -17.65
C SER A 341 -11.51 17.74 -17.26
N SER A 342 -10.29 17.44 -16.84
CA SER A 342 -9.30 18.48 -16.57
C SER A 342 -9.01 19.31 -17.84
N ASP A 343 -8.70 20.60 -17.69
CA ASP A 343 -8.42 21.50 -18.82
C ASP A 343 -7.25 20.98 -19.70
N GLU A 344 -6.30 20.29 -19.07
CA GLU A 344 -5.15 19.64 -19.72
C GLU A 344 -5.59 18.46 -20.59
N THR A 345 -6.50 17.61 -20.09
CA THR A 345 -7.01 16.46 -20.84
C THR A 345 -7.96 16.88 -21.95
N ILE A 346 -8.77 17.92 -21.74
CA ILE A 346 -9.57 18.56 -22.80
C ILE A 346 -8.64 19.07 -23.91
N SER A 347 -7.59 19.80 -23.56
CA SER A 347 -6.61 20.31 -24.53
C SER A 347 -5.92 19.19 -25.32
N MET A 348 -5.54 18.10 -24.65
CA MET A 348 -4.96 16.92 -25.29
C MET A 348 -5.96 16.19 -26.19
N ARG A 349 -7.22 16.10 -25.77
CA ARG A 349 -8.31 15.48 -26.54
C ARG A 349 -8.61 16.26 -27.82
N GLU A 350 -8.71 17.59 -27.72
CA GLU A 350 -8.84 18.48 -28.89
C GLU A 350 -7.66 18.33 -29.85
N ALA A 351 -6.43 18.23 -29.32
CA ALA A 351 -5.24 18.02 -30.13
C ALA A 351 -5.25 16.67 -30.86
N ILE A 352 -5.76 15.61 -30.24
CA ILE A 352 -5.97 14.30 -30.89
C ILE A 352 -7.01 14.42 -32.01
N TYR A 353 -8.13 15.12 -31.78
CA TYR A 353 -9.13 15.34 -32.83
C TYR A 353 -8.55 16.12 -34.01
N GLU A 354 -7.80 17.19 -33.73
CA GLU A 354 -7.13 17.99 -34.75
C GLU A 354 -6.11 17.15 -35.54
N MET A 355 -5.29 16.37 -34.85
CA MET A 355 -4.33 15.46 -35.46
C MET A 355 -5.03 14.48 -36.41
N TRP A 356 -6.09 13.82 -35.94
CA TRP A 356 -6.84 12.88 -36.76
C TRP A 356 -7.54 13.54 -37.94
N ARG A 357 -8.04 14.77 -37.80
CA ARG A 357 -8.66 15.48 -38.94
C ARG A 357 -7.65 15.84 -40.01
N ASN A 358 -6.49 16.37 -39.58
CA ASN A 358 -5.51 16.97 -40.48
C ASN A 358 -4.50 15.96 -41.03
N ASN A 359 -4.37 14.77 -40.42
CA ASN A 359 -3.37 13.78 -40.82
C ASN A 359 -3.97 12.38 -41.05
N PRO A 360 -4.27 12.01 -42.32
CA PRO A 360 -4.74 10.67 -42.68
C PRO A 360 -3.79 9.53 -42.30
N ALA A 361 -2.47 9.78 -42.30
CA ALA A 361 -1.47 8.80 -41.92
C ALA A 361 -1.55 8.50 -40.41
N GLU A 362 -1.85 9.49 -39.58
CA GLU A 362 -2.04 9.28 -38.14
C GLU A 362 -3.35 8.54 -37.82
N ARG A 363 -4.43 8.76 -38.59
CA ARG A 363 -5.64 7.93 -38.48
C ARG A 363 -5.34 6.46 -38.77
N THR A 364 -4.62 6.21 -39.85
CA THR A 364 -4.14 4.86 -40.22
C THR A 364 -3.30 4.26 -39.09
N ARG A 365 -2.33 5.02 -38.58
CA ARG A 365 -1.37 4.53 -37.59
C ARG A 365 -2.05 4.24 -36.25
N THR A 366 -2.96 5.10 -35.80
CA THR A 366 -3.80 4.86 -34.61
C THR A 366 -4.60 3.57 -34.76
N MET A 367 -5.25 3.35 -35.92
CA MET A 367 -5.96 2.10 -36.20
C MET A 367 -5.03 0.89 -36.25
N GLY A 368 -3.79 1.07 -36.72
CA GLY A 368 -2.74 0.06 -36.70
C GLY A 368 -2.32 -0.34 -35.28
N PHE A 369 -2.09 0.64 -34.40
CA PHE A 369 -1.82 0.38 -32.98
C PHE A 369 -2.99 -0.31 -32.28
N LEU A 370 -4.21 0.18 -32.52
CA LEU A 370 -5.43 -0.33 -31.93
C LEU A 370 -5.71 -1.79 -32.31
N ALA A 371 -5.48 -2.14 -33.58
CA ALA A 371 -5.63 -3.51 -34.06
C ALA A 371 -4.46 -4.44 -33.71
N GLY A 372 -3.35 -3.92 -33.17
CA GLY A 372 -2.11 -4.69 -32.94
C GLY A 372 -1.32 -4.99 -34.23
N LEU A 373 -1.56 -4.25 -35.31
CA LEU A 373 -0.84 -4.35 -36.59
C LEU A 373 0.47 -3.57 -36.58
N ASP A 374 0.52 -2.44 -35.86
CA ASP A 374 1.75 -1.71 -35.55
C ASP A 374 2.00 -1.83 -34.05
N THR A 375 3.17 -2.34 -33.68
CA THR A 375 3.56 -2.49 -32.27
C THR A 375 4.84 -1.73 -31.97
N SER A 376 5.21 -0.75 -32.80
CA SER A 376 6.46 0.01 -32.67
C SER A 376 6.34 1.09 -31.59
N PRO A 377 7.10 1.00 -30.47
CA PRO A 377 7.08 2.04 -29.43
C PRO A 377 7.57 3.39 -29.96
N ALA A 378 8.51 3.38 -30.91
CA ALA A 378 9.02 4.60 -31.55
C ALA A 378 7.96 5.27 -32.43
N ALA A 379 7.14 4.48 -33.15
CA ALA A 379 6.03 5.03 -33.92
C ALA A 379 4.96 5.62 -33.00
N PHE A 380 4.61 4.91 -31.92
CA PHE A 380 3.66 5.38 -30.92
C PHE A 380 4.14 6.69 -30.25
N GLY A 381 5.41 6.75 -29.86
CA GLY A 381 6.02 7.96 -29.31
C GLY A 381 5.97 9.15 -30.26
N ARG A 382 6.19 8.94 -31.57
CA ARG A 382 6.05 10.01 -32.58
C ARG A 382 4.62 10.53 -32.70
N SER A 383 3.62 9.66 -32.71
CA SER A 383 2.21 10.06 -32.73
C SER A 383 1.84 10.85 -31.48
N PHE A 384 2.33 10.40 -30.32
CA PHE A 384 2.10 11.09 -29.05
C PHE A 384 2.74 12.48 -29.03
N VAL A 385 4.01 12.60 -29.44
CA VAL A 385 4.71 13.89 -29.55
C VAL A 385 4.02 14.82 -30.54
N SER A 386 3.43 14.28 -31.61
CA SER A 386 2.67 15.07 -32.59
C SER A 386 1.39 15.66 -31.98
N ALA A 387 0.62 14.84 -31.24
CA ALA A 387 -0.55 15.32 -30.50
C ALA A 387 -0.14 16.36 -29.44
N LEU A 388 0.96 16.11 -28.71
CA LEU A 388 1.48 17.05 -27.71
C LEU A 388 1.88 18.39 -28.33
N GLY A 389 2.60 18.38 -29.46
CA GLY A 389 2.99 19.60 -30.16
C GLY A 389 1.80 20.43 -30.63
N ILE A 390 0.71 19.78 -31.06
CA ILE A 390 -0.55 20.45 -31.39
C ILE A 390 -1.18 21.05 -30.12
N GLY A 391 -1.26 20.29 -29.04
CA GLY A 391 -1.77 20.75 -27.73
C GLY A 391 -1.02 21.96 -27.20
N THR A 392 0.32 21.91 -27.16
CA THR A 392 1.16 23.04 -26.73
C THR A 392 0.95 24.28 -27.60
N ARG A 393 0.84 24.12 -28.92
CA ARG A 393 0.58 25.25 -29.84
C ARG A 393 -0.78 25.90 -29.56
N ASN A 394 -1.80 25.09 -29.32
CA ASN A 394 -3.15 25.58 -29.01
C ASN A 394 -3.16 26.29 -27.64
N LEU A 395 -2.42 25.77 -26.66
CA LEU A 395 -2.27 26.38 -25.34
C LEU A 395 -1.50 27.71 -25.36
N VAL A 396 -0.42 27.79 -26.14
CA VAL A 396 0.32 29.06 -26.36
C VAL A 396 -0.58 30.11 -27.00
N ARG A 397 -1.38 29.71 -28.01
CA ARG A 397 -2.33 30.63 -28.67
C ARG A 397 -3.44 31.06 -27.71
N HIS A 398 -3.92 30.17 -26.83
CA HIS A 398 -4.91 30.49 -25.83
C HIS A 398 -4.36 31.44 -24.75
N GLY A 399 -3.18 31.14 -24.18
CA GLY A 399 -2.52 31.99 -23.17
C GLY A 399 -2.13 33.39 -23.69
N LEU A 400 -1.75 33.51 -24.97
CA LEU A 400 -1.53 34.81 -25.62
C LEU A 400 -2.82 35.63 -25.75
N ASN A 401 -3.97 34.96 -25.87
CA ASN A 401 -5.27 35.60 -25.99
C ASN A 401 -5.93 35.89 -24.63
N THR A 402 -5.69 35.08 -23.59
CA THR A 402 -6.32 35.21 -22.27
C THR A 402 -5.50 35.99 -21.24
N ARG A 403 -4.22 36.29 -21.51
CA ARG A 403 -3.28 36.99 -20.58
C ARG A 403 -3.16 36.31 -19.19
N ASP A 404 -3.29 34.99 -19.13
CA ASP A 404 -3.07 34.21 -17.90
C ASP A 404 -1.77 33.38 -17.97
N PRO A 405 -0.64 33.92 -17.48
CA PRO A 405 0.65 33.24 -17.51
C PRO A 405 0.80 32.11 -16.48
N GLU A 406 -0.06 32.04 -15.45
CA GLU A 406 0.02 31.01 -14.41
C GLU A 406 -0.69 29.72 -14.86
N HIS A 407 -1.88 29.84 -15.47
CA HIS A 407 -2.55 28.70 -16.11
C HIS A 407 -1.69 28.08 -17.23
N PHE A 408 -0.98 28.91 -18.01
CA PHE A 408 -0.03 28.43 -19.02
C PHE A 408 1.13 27.60 -18.44
N LYS A 409 1.68 27.99 -17.28
CA LYS A 409 2.76 27.27 -16.61
C LYS A 409 2.29 25.96 -16.00
N GLU A 410 1.09 25.94 -15.42
CA GLU A 410 0.51 24.77 -14.77
C GLU A 410 0.25 23.65 -15.79
N VAL A 411 -0.43 23.99 -16.89
CA VAL A 411 -0.67 23.03 -17.98
C VAL A 411 0.64 22.59 -18.64
N SER A 412 1.62 23.50 -18.84
CA SER A 412 2.93 23.13 -19.41
C SER A 412 3.72 22.15 -18.51
N ARG A 413 3.65 22.32 -17.18
CA ARG A 413 4.29 21.42 -16.21
C ARG A 413 3.66 20.04 -16.22
N GLU A 414 2.33 19.97 -16.30
CA GLU A 414 1.61 18.70 -16.31
C GLU A 414 1.77 17.93 -17.63
N LEU A 415 1.77 18.64 -18.77
CA LEU A 415 2.14 18.08 -20.07
C LEU A 415 3.57 17.50 -20.06
N GLY A 416 4.50 18.17 -19.38
CA GLY A 416 5.87 17.68 -19.16
C GLY A 416 5.92 16.41 -18.29
N ALA A 417 5.12 16.34 -17.23
CA ALA A 417 5.01 15.17 -16.36
C ALA A 417 4.41 13.95 -17.11
N ARG A 418 3.38 14.16 -17.94
CA ARG A 418 2.76 13.11 -18.77
C ARG A 418 3.70 12.62 -19.88
N LEU A 419 4.54 13.50 -20.44
CA LEU A 419 5.62 13.11 -21.38
C LEU A 419 6.68 12.22 -20.69
N LEU A 420 7.08 12.58 -19.48
CA LEU A 420 8.00 11.79 -18.66
C LEU A 420 7.41 10.42 -18.27
N TRP A 421 6.12 10.34 -17.99
CA TRP A 421 5.38 9.10 -17.72
C TRP A 421 5.38 8.16 -18.94
N LEU A 422 5.04 8.67 -20.13
CA LEU A 422 5.04 7.90 -21.38
C LEU A 422 6.43 7.43 -21.80
N MET A 423 7.46 8.24 -21.57
CA MET A 423 8.86 7.89 -21.85
C MET A 423 9.42 6.83 -20.89
N LYS A 424 8.99 6.83 -19.62
CA LYS A 424 9.41 5.84 -18.61
C LYS A 424 8.72 4.48 -18.76
N GLY A 425 7.58 4.44 -19.46
CA GLY A 425 6.90 3.19 -19.81
C GLY A 425 6.34 2.41 -18.62
N THR A 426 6.16 3.07 -17.47
CA THR A 426 5.51 2.57 -16.27
C THR A 426 4.00 2.67 -16.46
N LEU A 427 3.31 1.54 -16.58
CA LEU A 427 1.84 1.51 -16.71
C LEU A 427 1.22 1.84 -15.35
N HIS A 428 0.89 3.11 -15.10
CA HIS A 428 0.10 3.57 -13.96
C HIS A 428 -1.08 4.36 -14.51
N ILE A 429 -2.28 4.07 -14.03
CA ILE A 429 -3.51 4.70 -14.51
C ILE A 429 -4.02 5.60 -13.41
N THR A 430 -4.19 6.87 -13.72
CA THR A 430 -4.73 7.88 -12.80
C THR A 430 -6.25 7.77 -12.83
N PRO A 431 -7.01 7.74 -11.71
CA PRO A 431 -8.48 7.70 -11.74
C PRO A 431 -9.04 8.89 -12.54
N ALA A 432 -9.85 8.63 -13.57
CA ALA A 432 -10.41 9.69 -14.40
C ALA A 432 -11.53 10.43 -13.64
N GLU A 433 -11.50 11.75 -13.67
CA GLU A 433 -12.60 12.59 -13.16
C GLU A 433 -13.76 12.60 -14.16
N PRO A 434 -15.01 12.38 -13.73
CA PRO A 434 -16.13 12.19 -14.64
C PRO A 434 -16.42 13.47 -15.42
N THR A 435 -16.62 13.35 -16.73
CA THR A 435 -16.71 14.51 -17.63
C THR A 435 -17.88 15.45 -17.32
N ARG A 436 -18.93 14.93 -16.63
CA ARG A 436 -20.01 15.69 -15.99
C ARG A 436 -20.53 14.96 -14.75
N ALA A 437 -20.81 15.69 -13.67
CA ALA A 437 -21.56 15.17 -12.53
C ALA A 437 -23.01 14.83 -12.97
N ALA A 438 -23.49 13.62 -12.68
CA ALA A 438 -24.88 13.27 -12.93
C ALA A 438 -25.79 14.09 -12.00
N PRO A 439 -26.81 14.81 -12.53
CA PRO A 439 -27.75 15.54 -11.68
C PRO A 439 -28.57 14.58 -10.80
N PRO A 440 -29.12 15.04 -9.65
CA PRO A 440 -30.02 14.24 -8.84
C PRO A 440 -31.25 13.82 -9.67
N ALA A 441 -31.45 12.51 -9.83
CA ALA A 441 -32.53 11.91 -10.63
C ALA A 441 -33.96 12.38 -10.24
N GLU A 442 -34.12 12.91 -9.03
CA GLU A 442 -35.40 13.40 -8.51
C GLU A 442 -35.90 14.67 -9.20
N GLU A 443 -35.03 15.52 -9.74
CA GLU A 443 -35.44 16.85 -10.23
C GLU A 443 -36.09 16.86 -11.62
N ARG A 444 -35.97 15.79 -12.43
CA ARG A 444 -36.44 15.83 -13.83
C ARG A 444 -37.47 14.78 -14.26
N TYR A 445 -37.52 13.59 -13.63
CA TYR A 445 -38.37 12.49 -14.12
C TYR A 445 -39.16 11.72 -13.05
N GLY A 446 -39.20 12.22 -11.81
CA GLY A 446 -39.82 11.52 -10.66
C GLY A 446 -41.30 11.14 -10.81
N ALA A 447 -42.05 11.78 -11.72
CA ALA A 447 -43.46 11.45 -11.97
C ALA A 447 -43.66 10.24 -12.89
N ALA A 448 -42.77 10.01 -13.85
CA ALA A 448 -42.91 8.90 -14.81
C ALA A 448 -42.40 7.56 -14.24
N LEU A 449 -41.39 7.62 -13.38
CA LEU A 449 -40.73 6.44 -12.79
C LEU A 449 -41.53 5.82 -11.63
N LYS A 450 -42.32 6.59 -10.89
CA LYS A 450 -43.20 6.06 -9.83
C LYS A 450 -44.23 5.04 -10.32
N ALA A 451 -44.58 5.05 -11.62
CA ALA A 451 -45.53 4.11 -12.20
C ALA A 451 -44.93 2.72 -12.46
N ALA A 452 -43.61 2.60 -12.66
CA ALA A 452 -42.95 1.35 -13.02
C ALA A 452 -42.47 0.52 -11.81
N VAL A 453 -42.36 1.13 -10.62
CA VAL A 453 -41.81 0.53 -9.39
C VAL A 453 -42.73 -0.54 -8.75
N SER A 454 -43.92 -0.79 -9.31
CA SER A 454 -44.91 -1.66 -8.65
C SER A 454 -44.66 -3.17 -8.78
N ARG A 455 -43.65 -3.66 -9.51
CA ARG A 455 -43.36 -5.10 -9.63
C ARG A 455 -41.90 -5.41 -9.92
N ALA A 456 -41.13 -5.83 -8.92
CA ALA A 456 -40.12 -6.89 -9.03
C ALA A 456 -39.41 -7.11 -7.68
N GLU A 457 -39.45 -8.35 -7.20
CA GLU A 457 -38.82 -8.83 -5.97
C GLU A 457 -37.30 -8.91 -6.07
N VAL A 458 -36.68 -8.73 -4.91
CA VAL A 458 -35.25 -8.69 -4.62
C VAL A 458 -34.66 -10.10 -4.63
N VAL A 459 -33.52 -10.29 -5.31
CA VAL A 459 -32.60 -11.41 -5.06
C VAL A 459 -31.19 -10.85 -4.88
N GLU A 460 -30.78 -10.74 -3.61
CA GLU A 460 -29.41 -10.49 -3.18
C GLU A 460 -28.69 -11.83 -2.96
N HIS A 461 -27.39 -11.90 -3.25
CA HIS A 461 -26.54 -12.98 -2.74
C HIS A 461 -25.34 -12.39 -1.96
N PRO A 462 -24.92 -13.03 -0.86
CA PRO A 462 -24.31 -12.36 0.28
C PRO A 462 -22.84 -12.72 0.45
N SER A 463 -22.07 -11.80 1.03
CA SER A 463 -20.93 -12.18 1.87
C SER A 463 -20.42 -11.09 2.82
N PHE A 464 -20.89 -9.84 2.73
CA PHE A 464 -20.50 -8.79 3.70
C PHE A 464 -21.68 -8.26 4.53
N LEU A 465 -22.89 -8.21 3.95
CA LEU A 465 -24.07 -7.70 4.64
C LEU A 465 -24.63 -8.61 5.73
N GLN A 466 -24.22 -9.89 5.82
CA GLN A 466 -24.76 -10.78 6.86
C GLN A 466 -24.31 -10.43 8.29
N HIS A 467 -23.23 -9.65 8.47
CA HIS A 467 -22.85 -9.13 9.79
C HIS A 467 -23.48 -7.76 10.09
N VAL A 468 -23.68 -6.90 9.08
CA VAL A 468 -24.28 -5.57 9.28
C VAL A 468 -25.81 -5.64 9.38
N ALA A 469 -26.46 -6.54 8.65
CA ALA A 469 -27.92 -6.66 8.58
C ALA A 469 -28.57 -7.26 9.86
N ARG A 470 -27.79 -7.57 10.90
CA ARG A 470 -28.29 -8.06 12.20
C ARG A 470 -28.23 -7.02 13.31
N ARG A 471 -27.71 -5.82 13.06
CA ARG A 471 -27.60 -4.76 14.07
C ARG A 471 -28.77 -3.77 13.94
N SER A 472 -29.36 -3.41 15.08
CA SER A 472 -30.47 -2.44 15.11
C SER A 472 -30.02 -1.08 14.56
N PRO A 473 -30.92 -0.26 13.99
CA PRO A 473 -30.62 1.10 13.54
C PRO A 473 -29.97 1.98 14.63
N GLU A 474 -30.28 1.71 15.91
CA GLU A 474 -29.67 2.36 17.08
C GLU A 474 -28.18 2.04 17.24
N ALA A 475 -27.73 0.84 16.86
CA ALA A 475 -26.32 0.43 16.95
C ALA A 475 -25.42 1.10 15.89
N LEU A 476 -26.00 1.80 14.91
CA LEU A 476 -25.30 2.52 13.84
C LEU A 476 -25.28 4.05 14.05
N ASP A 477 -25.77 4.53 15.20
CA ASP A 477 -25.68 5.95 15.58
C ASP A 477 -24.28 6.29 16.14
N PRO A 478 -23.54 7.23 15.54
CA PRO A 478 -22.26 7.71 16.05
C PRO A 478 -22.25 8.09 17.54
N ALA A 479 -23.35 8.64 18.09
CA ALA A 479 -23.42 8.98 19.52
C ALA A 479 -23.46 7.75 20.43
N VAL A 480 -24.18 6.69 20.01
CA VAL A 480 -24.22 5.42 20.75
C VAL A 480 -22.86 4.75 20.68
N ALA A 481 -22.21 4.78 19.51
CA ALA A 481 -20.86 4.27 19.35
C ALA A 481 -19.84 5.03 20.21
N LEU A 482 -19.95 6.36 20.31
CA LEU A 482 -19.11 7.18 21.18
C LEU A 482 -19.25 6.77 22.66
N ALA A 483 -20.48 6.62 23.16
CA ALA A 483 -20.72 6.24 24.55
C ALA A 483 -20.12 4.87 24.90
N ARG A 484 -20.33 3.87 24.04
CA ARG A 484 -19.78 2.52 24.21
C ARG A 484 -18.26 2.50 24.08
N GLY A 485 -17.71 3.27 23.13
CA GLY A 485 -16.28 3.38 22.92
C GLY A 485 -15.56 4.08 24.07
N ALA A 486 -16.15 5.15 24.62
CA ALA A 486 -15.60 5.84 25.78
C ALA A 486 -15.62 4.93 27.02
N GLN A 487 -16.69 4.16 27.24
CA GLN A 487 -16.74 3.18 28.33
C GLN A 487 -15.67 2.09 28.17
N ALA A 488 -15.50 1.55 26.96
CA ALA A 488 -14.46 0.57 26.68
C ALA A 488 -13.05 1.16 26.86
N LEU A 489 -12.81 2.41 26.44
CA LEU A 489 -11.54 3.09 26.66
C LEU A 489 -11.24 3.27 28.16
N VAL A 490 -12.22 3.70 28.96
CA VAL A 490 -12.05 3.81 30.42
C VAL A 490 -11.75 2.45 31.06
N ALA A 491 -12.32 1.36 30.53
CA ALA A 491 -12.03 0.01 31.02
C ALA A 491 -10.57 -0.45 30.74
N HIS A 492 -9.88 0.17 29.77
CA HIS A 492 -8.45 -0.02 29.52
C HIS A 492 -7.55 0.82 30.45
N GLN A 493 -8.10 1.71 31.27
CA GLN A 493 -7.30 2.53 32.19
C GLN A 493 -6.77 1.67 33.34
N ALA A 494 -5.46 1.72 33.56
CA ALA A 494 -4.80 1.06 34.68
C ALA A 494 -5.07 1.78 36.02
N GLU A 495 -4.73 1.11 37.12
CA GLU A 495 -4.95 1.66 38.47
C GLU A 495 -4.17 2.95 38.74
N ASP A 496 -2.97 3.07 38.16
CA ASP A 496 -2.11 4.26 38.24
C ASP A 496 -2.58 5.42 37.34
N GLY A 497 -3.66 5.22 36.59
CA GLY A 497 -4.25 6.20 35.69
C GLY A 497 -3.78 6.13 34.25
N SER A 498 -2.79 5.28 33.94
CA SER A 498 -2.23 5.14 32.59
C SER A 498 -3.12 4.35 31.64
N TRP A 499 -2.87 4.53 30.35
CA TRP A 499 -3.22 3.60 29.28
C TRP A 499 -1.93 3.15 28.61
N GLU A 500 -1.76 1.84 28.43
CA GLU A 500 -0.64 1.29 27.66
C GLU A 500 -1.11 0.06 26.88
N GLY A 501 -0.92 0.10 25.57
CA GLY A 501 -1.05 -1.07 24.70
C GLY A 501 0.32 -1.63 24.34
N GLU A 502 0.37 -2.91 23.98
CA GLU A 502 1.59 -3.45 23.39
C GLU A 502 1.90 -2.74 22.05
N VAL A 503 3.17 -2.38 21.84
CA VAL A 503 3.69 -2.01 20.52
C VAL A 503 4.29 -3.25 19.89
N VAL A 504 3.45 -4.00 19.17
CA VAL A 504 3.83 -5.30 18.60
C VAL A 504 4.72 -5.08 17.38
N TRP A 505 5.79 -5.86 17.29
CA TRP A 505 6.67 -5.86 16.11
C TRP A 505 6.93 -7.28 15.57
N CYS A 506 8.16 -7.78 15.65
CA CYS A 506 8.55 -9.06 15.07
C CYS A 506 9.39 -9.92 16.01
N ALA A 507 9.50 -11.21 15.67
CA ALA A 507 10.19 -12.23 16.46
C ALA A 507 11.72 -12.06 16.55
N MET A 508 12.29 -11.08 15.84
CA MET A 508 13.73 -10.78 15.89
C MET A 508 14.21 -10.47 17.31
N LEU A 509 13.48 -9.63 18.06
CA LEU A 509 13.92 -9.17 19.39
C LEU A 509 14.01 -10.32 20.42
N PRO A 510 12.99 -11.18 20.58
CA PRO A 510 13.09 -12.39 21.41
C PRO A 510 14.20 -13.34 20.95
N ALA A 511 14.40 -13.49 19.64
CA ALA A 511 15.51 -14.28 19.13
C ALA A 511 16.87 -13.71 19.56
N GLN A 512 17.06 -12.40 19.43
CA GLN A 512 18.28 -11.70 19.88
C GLN A 512 18.49 -11.82 21.40
N TYR A 513 17.42 -11.79 22.20
CA TYR A 513 17.49 -12.02 23.65
C TYR A 513 17.98 -13.43 23.97
N VAL A 514 17.42 -14.47 23.35
CA VAL A 514 17.89 -15.85 23.50
C VAL A 514 19.37 -15.98 23.12
N MET A 515 19.77 -15.36 22.01
CA MET A 515 21.15 -15.34 21.55
C MET A 515 22.09 -14.64 22.54
N ALA A 516 21.67 -13.50 23.09
CA ALA A 516 22.42 -12.77 24.11
C ALA A 516 22.60 -13.61 25.37
N CYS A 517 21.53 -14.24 25.87
CA CYS A 517 21.61 -15.17 27.00
C CYS A 517 22.59 -16.32 26.72
N HIS A 518 22.57 -16.89 25.52
CA HIS A 518 23.51 -17.95 25.13
C HIS A 518 24.96 -17.47 25.12
N VAL A 519 25.24 -16.30 24.53
CA VAL A 519 26.58 -15.69 24.52
C VAL A 519 27.09 -15.48 25.95
N MET A 520 26.22 -15.04 26.86
CA MET A 520 26.57 -14.77 28.25
C MET A 520 26.55 -16.01 29.16
N GLY A 521 26.10 -17.17 28.66
CA GLY A 521 25.90 -18.38 29.46
C GLY A 521 24.77 -18.27 30.50
N LEU A 522 23.81 -17.36 30.31
CA LEU A 522 22.67 -17.18 31.20
C LEU A 522 21.56 -18.19 30.88
N PRO A 523 21.09 -18.98 31.86
CA PRO A 523 20.03 -19.94 31.63
C PRO A 523 18.67 -19.23 31.49
N LEU A 524 17.80 -19.78 30.65
CA LEU A 524 16.39 -19.43 30.58
C LEU A 524 15.58 -20.58 31.21
N ASP A 525 14.66 -20.25 32.13
CA ASP A 525 13.79 -21.25 32.72
C ASP A 525 12.76 -21.80 31.71
N GLU A 526 12.13 -22.92 32.05
CA GLU A 526 11.20 -23.63 31.16
C GLU A 526 9.94 -22.80 30.84
N THR A 527 9.48 -21.94 31.75
CA THR A 527 8.33 -21.07 31.51
C THR A 527 8.68 -20.03 30.44
N ARG A 528 9.82 -19.36 30.62
CA ARG A 528 10.33 -18.36 29.69
C ARG A 528 10.63 -18.96 28.31
N ARG A 529 11.27 -20.13 28.29
CA ARG A 529 11.48 -20.92 27.07
C ARG A 529 10.16 -21.19 26.35
N ARG A 530 9.17 -21.79 27.02
CA ARG A 530 7.87 -22.14 26.42
C ARG A 530 7.18 -20.91 25.84
N ARG A 531 7.16 -19.80 26.58
CA ARG A 531 6.51 -18.56 26.15
C ARG A 531 7.19 -17.92 24.93
N ILE A 532 8.52 -17.97 24.82
CA ILE A 532 9.23 -17.52 23.62
C ILE A 532 8.87 -18.40 22.41
N LEU A 533 8.82 -19.72 22.59
CA LEU A 533 8.43 -20.64 21.51
C LEU A 533 6.99 -20.41 21.04
N THR A 534 6.06 -20.15 21.96
CA THR A 534 4.69 -19.75 21.62
C THR A 534 4.66 -18.49 20.75
N GLN A 535 5.49 -17.48 21.06
CA GLN A 535 5.55 -16.30 20.21
C GLN A 535 6.09 -16.62 18.81
N PHE A 536 7.12 -17.48 18.69
CA PHE A 536 7.64 -17.89 17.39
C PHE A 536 6.56 -18.59 16.55
N GLU A 537 5.75 -19.45 17.16
CA GLU A 537 4.59 -20.07 16.50
C GLU A 537 3.57 -19.02 16.02
N LYS A 538 3.24 -18.04 16.87
CA LYS A 538 2.24 -16.99 16.58
C LYS A 538 2.64 -16.03 15.47
N THR A 539 3.93 -15.77 15.37
CA THR A 539 4.50 -14.82 14.40
C THR A 539 4.99 -15.49 13.12
N GLN A 540 4.84 -16.82 13.02
CA GLN A 540 5.23 -17.58 11.84
C GLN A 540 4.33 -17.22 10.65
N LEU A 541 4.95 -16.93 9.51
CA LEU A 541 4.26 -16.66 8.26
C LEU A 541 3.60 -17.95 7.71
N PRO A 542 2.59 -17.84 6.82
CA PRO A 542 1.89 -19.01 6.27
C PRO A 542 2.80 -20.03 5.56
N ASP A 543 3.98 -19.59 5.12
CA ASP A 543 4.98 -20.43 4.47
C ASP A 543 5.96 -21.11 5.44
N GLY A 544 5.81 -20.88 6.75
CA GLY A 544 6.65 -21.45 7.80
C GLY A 544 7.92 -20.65 8.11
N THR A 545 8.04 -19.43 7.61
CA THR A 545 9.18 -18.53 7.82
C THR A 545 8.82 -17.33 8.71
N TRP A 546 9.74 -16.37 8.87
CA TRP A 546 9.51 -15.11 9.59
C TRP A 546 10.03 -13.89 8.81
N GLY A 547 9.40 -12.74 9.07
CA GLY A 547 9.75 -11.46 8.46
C GLY A 547 9.76 -10.30 9.48
N LEU A 548 9.96 -9.08 8.99
CA LEU A 548 9.89 -7.86 9.82
C LEU A 548 8.47 -7.49 10.26
N SER A 549 7.45 -8.17 9.72
CA SER A 549 6.07 -8.16 10.23
C SER A 549 5.31 -9.41 9.75
N GLU A 550 4.10 -9.63 10.28
CA GLU A 550 3.18 -10.67 9.79
C GLU A 550 2.71 -10.47 8.32
N ARG A 551 2.96 -9.28 7.75
CA ARG A 551 2.59 -8.92 6.37
C ARG A 551 3.77 -8.81 5.41
N SER A 552 5.01 -8.93 5.91
CA SER A 552 6.19 -8.87 5.05
C SER A 552 6.43 -10.20 4.35
N ASP A 553 7.14 -10.15 3.23
CA ASP A 553 7.77 -11.33 2.63
C ASP A 553 8.74 -12.01 3.63
N PRO A 554 9.13 -13.27 3.40
CA PRO A 554 10.13 -13.96 4.20
C PRO A 554 11.48 -13.24 4.22
N TYR A 555 12.01 -13.02 5.43
CA TYR A 555 13.37 -12.53 5.64
C TYR A 555 14.29 -13.69 6.02
N LEU A 556 15.35 -13.90 5.23
CA LEU A 556 16.49 -14.74 5.61
C LEU A 556 17.08 -14.29 6.94
N PHE A 557 17.13 -12.98 7.20
CA PHE A 557 17.60 -12.45 8.48
C PHE A 557 16.74 -12.93 9.65
N VAL A 558 15.47 -12.56 9.69
CA VAL A 558 14.58 -12.86 10.82
C VAL A 558 14.36 -14.36 10.97
N THR A 559 14.12 -15.07 9.86
CA THR A 559 13.93 -16.53 9.87
C THR A 559 15.14 -17.25 10.45
N THR A 560 16.36 -16.82 10.08
CA THR A 560 17.59 -17.42 10.60
C THR A 560 17.75 -17.17 12.10
N LEU A 561 17.48 -15.94 12.58
CA LEU A 561 17.60 -15.63 14.00
C LEU A 561 16.61 -16.45 14.83
N VAL A 562 15.35 -16.56 14.38
CA VAL A 562 14.33 -17.36 15.05
C VAL A 562 14.69 -18.85 15.01
N TYR A 563 15.14 -19.37 13.87
CA TYR A 563 15.60 -20.75 13.73
C TYR A 563 16.72 -21.06 14.72
N VAL A 564 17.76 -20.23 14.77
CA VAL A 564 18.89 -20.41 15.70
C VAL A 564 18.42 -20.32 17.15
N ALA A 565 17.61 -19.31 17.49
CA ALA A 565 17.09 -19.15 18.85
C ALA A 565 16.27 -20.37 19.31
N ALA A 566 15.38 -20.90 18.47
CA ALA A 566 14.61 -22.09 18.79
C ALA A 566 15.49 -23.34 18.97
N ARG A 567 16.54 -23.51 18.15
CA ARG A 567 17.53 -24.59 18.31
C ARG A 567 18.31 -24.45 19.61
N LEU A 568 18.70 -23.23 19.99
CA LEU A 568 19.36 -22.93 21.28
C LEU A 568 18.44 -23.19 22.48
N LEU A 569 17.13 -22.98 22.31
CA LEU A 569 16.10 -23.37 23.28
C LEU A 569 15.80 -24.89 23.25
N GLY A 570 16.52 -25.70 22.49
CA GLY A 570 16.38 -27.16 22.50
C GLY A 570 15.25 -27.72 21.64
N VAL A 571 14.66 -26.94 20.74
CA VAL A 571 13.73 -27.45 19.72
C VAL A 571 14.51 -28.26 18.70
N SER A 572 14.00 -29.42 18.27
CA SER A 572 14.66 -30.27 17.27
C SER A 572 14.65 -29.63 15.88
N ALA A 573 15.69 -29.86 15.06
CA ALA A 573 15.71 -29.41 13.66
C ALA A 573 14.58 -30.05 12.82
N GLN A 574 14.08 -31.22 13.23
CA GLN A 574 12.95 -31.92 12.60
C GLN A 574 11.59 -31.50 13.18
N ASP A 575 11.55 -30.53 14.09
CA ASP A 575 10.29 -30.04 14.65
C ASP A 575 9.45 -29.35 13.55
N PRO A 576 8.12 -29.53 13.52
CA PRO A 576 7.25 -28.85 12.58
C PRO A 576 7.41 -27.32 12.57
N LEU A 577 7.74 -26.71 13.71
CA LEU A 577 8.01 -25.28 13.82
C LEU A 577 9.18 -24.85 12.92
N LEU A 578 10.22 -25.69 12.79
CA LEU A 578 11.48 -25.32 12.16
C LEU A 578 11.69 -25.93 10.77
N THR A 579 10.98 -27.00 10.43
CA THR A 579 11.24 -27.78 9.19
C THR A 579 11.10 -26.92 7.92
N ARG A 580 10.11 -26.03 7.86
CA ARG A 580 9.89 -25.15 6.70
C ARG A 580 10.91 -24.02 6.63
N ALA A 581 11.30 -23.48 7.78
CA ALA A 581 12.36 -22.49 7.87
C ALA A 581 13.73 -23.06 7.46
N ALA A 582 14.05 -24.29 7.87
CA ALA A 582 15.25 -25.00 7.42
C ALA A 582 15.26 -25.15 5.89
N ALA A 583 14.15 -25.60 5.30
CA ALA A 583 14.02 -25.74 3.85
C ALA A 583 14.16 -24.40 3.11
N PHE A 584 13.66 -23.31 3.68
CA PHE A 584 13.85 -21.95 3.16
C PHE A 584 15.32 -21.52 3.22
N ILE A 585 15.99 -21.71 4.36
CA ILE A 585 17.43 -21.40 4.52
C ILE A 585 18.27 -22.21 3.53
N GLU A 586 17.96 -23.49 3.34
CA GLU A 586 18.63 -24.36 2.36
C GLU A 586 18.40 -23.87 0.92
N ALA A 587 17.16 -23.49 0.58
CA ALA A 587 16.80 -22.97 -0.75
C ALA A 587 17.51 -21.64 -1.09
N GLU A 588 17.78 -20.81 -0.08
CA GLU A 588 18.60 -19.60 -0.23
C GLU A 588 20.10 -19.90 -0.42
N GLY A 589 20.52 -21.16 -0.27
CA GLY A 589 21.91 -21.61 -0.32
C GLY A 589 22.65 -21.48 1.00
N GLY A 590 21.92 -21.43 2.12
CA GLY A 590 22.43 -21.18 3.46
C GLY A 590 22.41 -19.69 3.83
N VAL A 591 23.18 -19.34 4.87
CA VAL A 591 23.16 -17.98 5.47
C VAL A 591 24.29 -17.06 4.99
N GLU A 592 25.04 -17.45 3.96
CA GLU A 592 26.20 -16.70 3.45
C GLU A 592 25.87 -15.26 3.01
N ARG A 593 24.64 -15.02 2.54
CA ARG A 593 24.15 -13.71 2.05
C ARG A 593 23.27 -12.97 3.06
N ILE A 594 23.20 -13.39 4.32
CA ILE A 594 22.38 -12.72 5.34
C ILE A 594 22.82 -11.24 5.52
N PRO A 595 21.91 -10.28 5.77
CA PRO A 595 22.23 -8.87 6.02
C PRO A 595 23.28 -8.64 7.13
N THR A 596 23.91 -7.46 7.16
CA THR A 596 25.08 -7.19 8.04
C THR A 596 24.78 -7.40 9.51
N TRP A 597 23.58 -7.03 9.98
CA TRP A 597 23.16 -7.29 11.37
C TRP A 597 23.05 -8.79 11.66
N GLY A 598 22.61 -9.60 10.69
CA GLY A 598 22.61 -11.06 10.78
C GLY A 598 24.01 -11.65 10.87
N LYS A 599 24.93 -11.18 10.01
CA LYS A 599 26.34 -11.59 10.07
C LYS A 599 26.94 -11.29 11.44
N PHE A 600 26.63 -10.13 12.01
CA PHE A 600 27.10 -9.70 13.32
C PHE A 600 26.61 -10.62 14.45
N TRP A 601 25.30 -10.89 14.53
CA TRP A 601 24.73 -11.79 15.54
C TRP A 601 25.22 -13.24 15.41
N LEU A 602 25.29 -13.76 14.19
CA LEU A 602 25.80 -15.10 13.94
C LEU A 602 27.30 -15.21 14.25
N ALA A 603 28.09 -14.15 14.02
CA ALA A 603 29.51 -14.13 14.35
C ALA A 603 29.75 -14.24 15.86
N MET A 604 28.96 -13.52 16.67
CA MET A 604 29.01 -13.65 18.13
C MET A 604 28.70 -15.08 18.62
N LEU A 605 27.78 -15.78 17.94
CA LEU A 605 27.42 -17.17 18.25
C LEU A 605 28.38 -18.22 17.67
N ASN A 606 29.46 -17.80 17.01
CA ASN A 606 30.38 -18.72 16.33
C ASN A 606 29.72 -19.50 15.17
N LEU A 607 28.71 -18.91 14.55
CA LEU A 607 27.96 -19.41 13.40
C LEU A 607 28.28 -18.65 12.11
N TYR A 608 29.18 -17.66 12.15
CA TYR A 608 29.68 -16.91 10.99
C TYR A 608 31.09 -16.38 11.29
N GLY A 609 31.98 -16.31 10.29
CA GLY A 609 33.34 -15.77 10.48
C GLY A 609 33.37 -14.24 10.59
N TRP A 610 34.03 -13.69 11.63
CA TRP A 610 34.17 -12.23 11.82
C TRP A 610 34.84 -11.53 10.62
N GLU A 611 35.66 -12.25 9.87
CA GLU A 611 36.28 -11.81 8.62
C GLU A 611 35.27 -11.51 7.51
N GLY A 612 34.04 -12.03 7.60
CA GLY A 612 32.95 -11.71 6.68
C GLY A 612 32.01 -10.60 7.18
N VAL A 613 32.28 -10.02 8.36
CA VAL A 613 31.53 -8.87 8.89
C VAL A 613 32.22 -7.58 8.44
N ASN A 614 31.44 -6.59 8.01
CA ASN A 614 31.99 -5.26 7.69
C ASN A 614 32.50 -4.57 8.96
N PRO A 615 33.65 -3.86 8.93
CA PRO A 615 34.23 -3.32 10.15
C PRO A 615 33.37 -2.23 10.81
N VAL A 616 33.10 -2.40 12.10
CA VAL A 616 32.48 -1.40 12.97
C VAL A 616 33.53 -0.95 13.99
N LEU A 617 34.36 0.02 13.62
CA LEU A 617 35.56 0.34 14.40
C LEU A 617 35.25 1.32 15.54
N PRO A 618 35.71 1.05 16.79
CA PRO A 618 35.54 1.99 17.89
C PRO A 618 36.29 3.31 17.63
N GLU A 619 37.37 3.31 16.85
CA GLU A 619 38.16 4.52 16.56
C GLU A 619 37.38 5.63 15.85
N VAL A 620 36.22 5.34 15.24
CA VAL A 620 35.34 6.36 14.66
C VAL A 620 34.86 7.35 15.74
N TRP A 621 34.76 6.92 17.00
CA TRP A 621 34.44 7.77 18.15
C TRP A 621 35.56 8.74 18.55
N ARG A 622 36.77 8.59 18.00
CA ARG A 622 37.90 9.53 18.19
C ARG A 622 37.97 10.60 17.11
N LEU A 623 37.08 10.58 16.13
CA LEU A 623 37.02 11.65 15.14
C LEU A 623 36.82 13.00 15.86
N PRO A 624 37.35 14.11 15.33
CA PRO A 624 37.06 15.42 15.91
C PRO A 624 35.55 15.69 15.96
N LYS A 625 35.02 16.18 17.08
CA LYS A 625 33.56 16.41 17.28
C LYS A 625 32.94 17.39 16.26
N TRP A 626 33.75 18.23 15.60
CA TRP A 626 33.31 19.10 14.51
C TRP A 626 33.06 18.36 13.19
N SER A 627 33.59 17.14 13.04
CA SER A 627 33.42 16.32 11.84
C SER A 627 31.95 15.93 11.65
N PRO A 628 31.39 16.02 10.43
CA PRO A 628 30.05 15.54 10.14
C PRO A 628 29.94 14.00 10.26
N LEU A 629 31.07 13.29 10.25
CA LEU A 629 31.14 11.83 10.38
C LEU A 629 31.27 11.35 11.84
N HIS A 630 31.36 12.27 12.80
CA HIS A 630 31.48 11.88 14.20
C HIS A 630 30.16 11.26 14.70
N PRO A 631 30.16 10.12 15.43
CA PRO A 631 28.94 9.43 15.83
C PRO A 631 27.93 10.27 16.61
N SER A 632 28.37 11.31 17.32
CA SER A 632 27.45 12.26 18.00
C SER A 632 26.50 13.00 17.07
N ARG A 633 26.76 12.99 15.75
CA ARG A 633 25.95 13.62 14.70
C ARG A 633 24.85 12.71 14.17
N TYR A 634 24.95 11.41 14.44
CA TYR A 634 23.98 10.43 13.96
C TYR A 634 22.66 10.53 14.73
N TYR A 635 21.59 10.08 14.10
CA TYR A 635 20.32 9.82 14.78
C TYR A 635 20.54 8.95 16.03
N CYS A 636 19.84 9.25 17.13
CA CYS A 636 20.13 8.69 18.45
C CYS A 636 20.03 7.16 18.50
N HIS A 637 19.00 6.54 17.89
CA HIS A 637 18.88 5.07 17.81
C HIS A 637 20.11 4.45 17.13
N THR A 638 20.48 4.96 15.94
CA THR A 638 21.66 4.50 15.20
C THR A 638 22.94 4.72 16.00
N ARG A 639 23.08 5.88 16.64
CA ARG A 639 24.23 6.20 17.49
C ARG A 639 24.40 5.19 18.64
N GLN A 640 23.32 4.86 19.35
CA GLN A 640 23.36 3.94 20.49
C GLN A 640 23.58 2.48 20.05
N ILE A 641 22.96 2.04 18.95
CA ILE A 641 23.18 0.68 18.42
C ILE A 641 24.64 0.51 17.97
N TYR A 642 25.18 1.47 17.21
CA TYR A 642 26.57 1.39 16.73
C TYR A 642 27.63 1.64 17.82
N LEU A 643 27.27 2.26 18.95
CA LEU A 643 28.12 2.30 20.15
C LEU A 643 28.36 0.89 20.70
N GLY A 644 27.29 0.12 20.90
CA GLY A 644 27.37 -1.27 21.35
C GLY A 644 28.05 -2.17 20.31
N MET A 645 27.64 -2.07 19.03
CA MET A 645 28.25 -2.89 17.97
C MET A 645 29.76 -2.64 17.82
N ALA A 646 30.23 -1.39 17.90
CA ALA A 646 31.66 -1.08 17.81
C ALA A 646 32.46 -1.69 18.97
N SER A 647 31.88 -1.66 20.17
CA SER A 647 32.51 -2.17 21.40
C SER A 647 32.63 -3.71 21.39
N VAL A 648 31.60 -4.39 20.88
CA VAL A 648 31.61 -5.85 20.68
C VAL A 648 32.52 -6.25 19.51
N TYR A 649 32.44 -5.56 18.36
CA TYR A 649 33.28 -5.84 17.19
C TYR A 649 34.77 -5.77 17.50
N ALA A 650 35.18 -4.82 18.36
CA ALA A 650 36.58 -4.67 18.76
C ALA A 650 37.16 -5.91 19.47
N GLN A 651 36.28 -6.70 20.11
CA GLN A 651 36.66 -7.90 20.86
C GLN A 651 36.52 -9.17 20.02
N ARG A 652 35.64 -9.18 19.00
CA ARG A 652 35.37 -10.32 18.11
C ARG A 652 35.10 -11.62 18.87
N VAL A 653 34.30 -11.52 19.93
CA VAL A 653 33.93 -12.68 20.74
C VAL A 653 33.22 -13.73 19.90
N GLN A 654 33.42 -15.00 20.24
CA GLN A 654 32.69 -16.13 19.70
C GLN A 654 32.23 -17.02 20.85
N ALA A 655 30.96 -17.40 20.86
CA ALA A 655 30.43 -18.36 21.81
C ALA A 655 31.17 -19.72 21.69
N PRO A 656 31.26 -20.50 22.78
CA PRO A 656 31.87 -21.82 22.74
C PRO A 656 31.22 -22.74 21.69
N SER A 657 32.03 -23.53 21.00
CA SER A 657 31.55 -24.50 20.00
C SER A 657 30.93 -25.73 20.67
N THR A 658 29.71 -25.57 21.18
CA THR A 658 28.91 -26.64 21.78
C THR A 658 28.31 -27.57 20.71
N ALA A 659 27.72 -28.70 21.12
CA ALA A 659 27.08 -29.64 20.20
C ALA A 659 25.95 -29.00 19.37
N VAL A 660 25.17 -28.08 19.97
CA VAL A 660 24.12 -27.35 19.23
C VAL A 660 24.70 -26.36 18.22
N ILE A 661 25.82 -25.69 18.54
CA ILE A 661 26.51 -24.80 17.59
C ILE A 661 27.08 -25.60 16.41
N GLN A 662 27.66 -26.78 16.66
CA GLN A 662 28.16 -27.66 15.60
C GLN A 662 27.01 -28.18 14.71
N ALA A 663 25.88 -28.55 15.30
CA ALA A 663 24.68 -28.94 14.55
C ALA A 663 24.16 -27.78 13.69
N LEU A 664 24.03 -26.58 14.27
CA LEU A 664 23.63 -25.37 13.55
C LEU A 664 24.57 -25.03 12.39
N ARG A 665 25.88 -25.21 12.53
CA ARG A 665 26.82 -25.05 11.41
C ARG A 665 26.56 -26.02 10.26
N ALA A 666 26.17 -27.26 10.55
CA ALA A 666 25.80 -28.22 9.51
C ALA A 666 24.45 -27.87 8.88
N GLU A 667 23.49 -27.39 9.67
CA GLU A 667 22.14 -27.02 9.24
C GLU A 667 22.13 -25.74 8.37
N LEU A 668 22.93 -24.72 8.72
CA LEU A 668 22.91 -23.40 8.07
C LEU A 668 23.82 -23.29 6.82
N TYR A 669 24.70 -24.28 6.60
CA TYR A 669 25.70 -24.26 5.53
C TYR A 669 25.68 -25.57 4.73
N PRO A 670 24.84 -25.67 3.68
CA PRO A 670 24.67 -26.91 2.90
C PRO A 670 25.97 -27.44 2.27
N ARG A 671 26.93 -26.55 1.99
CA ARG A 671 28.25 -26.89 1.43
C ARG A 671 29.32 -27.16 2.50
N GLY A 672 28.96 -27.07 3.78
CA GLY A 672 29.87 -27.22 4.91
C GLY A 672 30.50 -25.91 5.37
N TYR A 673 30.36 -25.61 6.66
CA TYR A 673 30.87 -24.38 7.31
C TYR A 673 32.36 -24.13 7.07
N GLU A 674 33.21 -25.17 7.21
CA GLU A 674 34.67 -25.05 7.08
C GLU A 674 35.14 -24.78 5.65
N GLN A 675 34.26 -24.91 4.64
CA GLN A 675 34.56 -24.62 3.24
C GLN A 675 34.31 -23.15 2.86
N VAL A 676 33.69 -22.37 3.76
CA VAL A 676 33.27 -21.00 3.48
C VAL A 676 34.45 -20.03 3.67
N ASP A 677 34.77 -19.30 2.60
CA ASP A 677 35.71 -18.16 2.67
C ASP A 677 34.95 -16.89 3.06
N PHE A 678 34.70 -16.72 4.36
CA PHE A 678 33.90 -15.61 4.89
C PHE A 678 34.47 -14.23 4.49
N ALA A 679 35.78 -14.10 4.28
CA ALA A 679 36.39 -12.83 3.87
C ALA A 679 35.85 -12.32 2.52
N LYS A 680 35.38 -13.22 1.64
CA LYS A 680 34.74 -12.88 0.35
C LYS A 680 33.26 -12.51 0.48
N LEU A 681 32.64 -12.76 1.64
CA LEU A 681 31.21 -12.58 1.85
C LEU A 681 30.84 -11.20 2.40
N LYS A 682 31.79 -10.31 2.72
CA LYS A 682 31.52 -8.99 3.31
C LYS A 682 30.46 -8.18 2.55
N ASP A 683 30.59 -8.14 1.23
CA ASP A 683 29.71 -7.37 0.34
C ASP A 683 28.56 -8.21 -0.27
N GLN A 684 28.44 -9.49 0.11
CA GLN A 684 27.38 -10.39 -0.37
C GLN A 684 26.17 -10.26 0.55
N LEU A 685 25.03 -9.87 -0.02
CA LEU A 685 23.78 -9.62 0.69
C LEU A 685 22.62 -10.18 -0.16
N ARG A 686 21.54 -10.64 0.49
CA ARG A 686 20.31 -11.11 -0.17
C ARG A 686 19.55 -9.89 -0.70
N GLU A 687 19.40 -9.78 -2.01
CA GLU A 687 18.86 -8.58 -2.66
C GLU A 687 17.43 -8.26 -2.23
N GLU A 688 16.63 -9.28 -1.95
CA GLU A 688 15.22 -9.19 -1.55
C GLU A 688 15.01 -8.51 -0.19
N GLU A 689 16.03 -8.43 0.67
CA GLU A 689 15.96 -7.79 1.98
C GLU A 689 16.56 -6.37 2.01
N ILE A 690 17.09 -5.91 0.88
CA ILE A 690 17.80 -4.63 0.81
C ILE A 690 16.82 -3.52 0.44
N PHE A 691 16.42 -2.74 1.44
CA PHE A 691 15.65 -1.52 1.24
C PHE A 691 16.55 -0.33 0.85
N THR A 692 17.71 -0.22 1.50
CA THR A 692 18.73 0.81 1.28
C THR A 692 20.03 0.13 0.83
N PRO A 693 20.30 0.05 -0.49
CA PRO A 693 21.53 -0.55 -0.99
C PRO A 693 22.77 0.21 -0.49
N PRO A 694 23.83 -0.50 -0.04
CA PRO A 694 25.07 0.15 0.38
C PRO A 694 25.66 0.99 -0.77
N SER A 695 25.84 2.29 -0.53
CA SER A 695 26.35 3.21 -1.53
C SER A 695 27.80 2.88 -1.92
N GLY A 696 28.24 3.37 -3.08
CA GLY A 696 29.65 3.25 -3.48
C GLY A 696 30.61 3.89 -2.47
N ALA A 697 30.19 4.99 -1.84
CA ALA A 697 30.96 5.68 -0.80
C ALA A 697 31.05 4.86 0.49
N LEU A 698 29.95 4.22 0.92
CA LEU A 698 29.96 3.32 2.08
C LEU A 698 30.85 2.10 1.83
N LYS A 699 30.77 1.47 0.65
CA LYS A 699 31.66 0.36 0.27
C LYS A 699 33.14 0.77 0.29
N LEU A 700 33.44 1.98 -0.18
CA LEU A 700 34.80 2.53 -0.10
C LEU A 700 35.22 2.75 1.37
N MET A 701 34.31 3.27 2.21
CA MET A 701 34.55 3.44 3.63
C MET A 701 34.85 2.10 4.32
N TYR A 702 34.08 1.04 4.05
CA TYR A 702 34.36 -0.29 4.58
C TYR A 702 35.72 -0.84 4.16
N LYS A 703 36.14 -0.60 2.92
CA LYS A 703 37.49 -0.97 2.45
C LYS A 703 38.57 -0.20 3.21
N SER A 704 38.41 1.11 3.37
CA SER A 704 39.33 1.96 4.13
C SER A 704 39.40 1.54 5.61
N LEU A 705 38.25 1.30 6.25
CA LEU A 705 38.19 0.80 7.62
C LEU A 705 38.82 -0.59 7.75
N SER A 706 38.65 -1.48 6.75
CA SER A 706 39.30 -2.79 6.73
C SER A 706 40.83 -2.69 6.63
N LEU A 707 41.35 -1.68 5.91
CA LEU A 707 42.78 -1.40 5.83
C LEU A 707 43.30 -0.83 7.15
N LEU A 708 42.60 0.17 7.71
CA LEU A 708 42.90 0.73 9.02
C LEU A 708 42.90 -0.36 10.10
N GLU A 709 41.99 -1.33 10.00
CA GLU A 709 41.90 -2.44 10.93
C GLU A 709 43.13 -3.36 10.94
N LYS A 710 43.85 -3.43 9.82
CA LYS A 710 45.07 -4.24 9.66
C LYS A 710 46.35 -3.51 10.08
N LEU A 711 46.32 -2.18 10.23
CA LEU A 711 47.52 -1.42 10.61
C LEU A 711 47.92 -1.72 12.06
N PRO A 712 49.24 -1.70 12.39
CA PRO A 712 49.71 -1.84 13.77
C PRO A 712 49.12 -0.76 14.66
N ARG A 713 48.49 -1.14 15.78
CA ARG A 713 47.88 -0.22 16.74
C ARG A 713 48.47 -0.37 18.14
N SER A 714 48.44 0.73 18.89
CA SER A 714 48.66 0.67 20.34
C SER A 714 47.54 -0.15 20.97
N LYS A 715 47.87 -1.32 21.53
CA LYS A 715 46.92 -2.15 22.29
C LYS A 715 46.34 -1.37 23.46
N THR A 716 47.17 -0.60 24.15
CA THR A 716 46.77 0.29 25.24
C THR A 716 45.77 1.35 24.76
N GLY A 717 46.03 1.99 23.62
CA GLY A 717 45.16 3.03 23.09
C GLY A 717 43.76 2.54 22.71
N ARG A 718 43.64 1.29 22.22
CA ARG A 718 42.33 0.66 21.96
C ARG A 718 41.63 0.25 23.25
N ALA A 719 42.36 -0.27 24.23
CA ALA A 719 41.80 -0.62 25.54
C ALA A 719 41.23 0.61 26.27
N GLU A 720 41.95 1.73 26.27
CA GLU A 720 41.49 3.02 26.81
C GLU A 720 40.22 3.51 26.11
N LEU A 721 40.17 3.42 24.78
CA LEU A 721 38.98 3.79 24.02
C LEU A 721 37.78 2.90 24.36
N LEU A 722 37.99 1.59 24.52
CA LEU A 722 36.90 0.70 24.91
C LEU A 722 36.39 1.00 26.31
N GLU A 723 37.25 1.43 27.25
CA GLU A 723 36.78 1.89 28.56
C GLU A 723 35.99 3.20 28.46
N GLU A 724 36.39 4.13 27.61
CA GLU A 724 35.61 5.34 27.32
C GLU A 724 34.21 5.01 26.76
N LEU A 725 34.13 4.08 25.79
CA LEU A 725 32.84 3.63 25.25
C LEU A 725 32.00 2.89 26.30
N ARG A 726 32.61 2.07 27.17
CA ARG A 726 31.91 1.44 28.30
C ARG A 726 31.37 2.47 29.29
N ASN A 727 32.11 3.54 29.58
CA ASN A 727 31.61 4.62 30.44
C ASN A 727 30.43 5.37 29.79
N HIS A 728 30.44 5.54 28.48
CA HIS A 728 29.28 6.04 27.75
C HIS A 728 28.08 5.07 27.87
N ILE A 729 28.30 3.77 27.75
CA ILE A 729 27.26 2.76 27.94
C ILE A 729 26.69 2.78 29.37
N ARG A 730 27.54 2.83 30.40
CA ARG A 730 27.10 2.94 31.80
C ARG A 730 26.30 4.21 32.04
N TYR A 731 26.72 5.32 31.46
CA TYR A 731 25.95 6.57 31.51
C TYR A 731 24.57 6.39 30.89
N GLU A 732 24.49 5.86 29.66
CA GLU A 732 23.24 5.61 28.96
C GLU A 732 22.31 4.69 29.77
N LEU A 733 22.82 3.61 30.36
CA LEU A 733 22.05 2.73 31.23
C LEU A 733 21.51 3.48 32.44
N ARG A 734 22.34 4.18 33.20
CA ARG A 734 21.90 4.93 34.39
C ARG A 734 20.88 6.02 34.04
N ALA A 735 21.05 6.69 32.90
CA ALA A 735 20.16 7.75 32.43
C ALA A 735 18.83 7.24 31.87
N THR A 736 18.64 5.93 31.78
CA THR A 736 17.43 5.27 31.23
C THR A 736 16.90 4.18 32.18
N HIS A 737 17.21 4.29 33.47
CA HIS A 737 16.88 3.28 34.48
C HIS A 737 17.21 1.85 34.01
N TYR A 738 18.38 1.71 33.39
CA TYR A 738 18.99 0.48 32.91
C TYR A 738 18.29 -0.21 31.73
N THR A 739 17.44 0.50 31.00
CA THR A 739 16.69 -0.07 29.86
C THR A 739 17.27 0.28 28.48
N SER A 740 18.08 1.35 28.40
CA SER A 740 18.55 1.97 27.15
C SER A 740 17.42 2.55 26.29
N ILE A 741 17.75 3.20 25.18
CA ILE A 741 16.75 3.76 24.25
C ILE A 741 15.86 2.69 23.61
N SER A 742 16.36 1.47 23.42
CA SER A 742 15.64 0.35 22.79
C SER A 742 16.14 -1.00 23.31
N PRO A 743 15.38 -2.10 23.14
CA PRO A 743 15.87 -3.44 23.48
C PRO A 743 17.10 -3.85 22.65
N VAL A 744 17.24 -3.37 21.41
CA VAL A 744 18.41 -3.70 20.55
C VAL A 744 19.69 -3.11 21.13
N SER A 745 19.70 -1.80 21.44
CA SER A 745 20.85 -1.15 22.08
C SER A 745 21.07 -1.68 23.50
N GLY A 746 19.99 -1.96 24.24
CA GLY A 746 20.05 -2.57 25.58
C GLY A 746 20.80 -3.89 25.59
N LEU A 747 20.46 -4.83 24.69
CA LEU A 747 21.16 -6.11 24.57
C LEU A 747 22.63 -5.95 24.20
N LEU A 748 22.95 -5.07 23.26
CA LEU A 748 24.35 -4.81 22.86
C LEU A 748 25.16 -4.18 23.98
N ASN A 749 24.55 -3.30 24.78
CA ASN A 749 25.16 -2.68 25.95
C ASN A 749 25.42 -3.70 27.06
N ILE A 750 24.44 -4.56 27.35
CA ILE A 750 24.55 -5.68 28.30
C ILE A 750 25.69 -6.61 27.88
N ILE A 751 25.71 -7.06 26.62
CA ILE A 751 26.79 -7.92 26.10
C ILE A 751 28.15 -7.20 26.23
N THR A 752 28.22 -5.92 25.90
CA THR A 752 29.47 -5.14 25.98
C THR A 752 30.04 -5.10 27.40
N LEU A 753 29.19 -4.86 28.42
CA LEU A 753 29.63 -4.85 29.82
C LEU A 753 30.00 -6.26 30.29
N TRP A 754 29.19 -7.27 29.95
CA TRP A 754 29.47 -8.68 30.31
C TRP A 754 30.80 -9.18 29.76
N LEU A 755 31.15 -8.82 28.52
CA LEU A 755 32.44 -9.19 27.91
C LEU A 755 33.64 -8.58 28.64
N ALA A 756 33.45 -7.44 29.31
CA ALA A 756 34.51 -6.78 30.06
C ALA A 756 34.60 -7.30 31.50
N ASP A 757 33.46 -7.35 32.20
CA ASP A 757 33.35 -7.83 33.57
C ASP A 757 31.93 -8.35 33.85
N PRO A 758 31.74 -9.68 33.96
CA PRO A 758 30.46 -10.30 34.32
C PRO A 758 29.92 -9.88 35.70
N GLU A 759 30.78 -9.33 36.56
CA GLU A 759 30.40 -8.86 37.90
C GLU A 759 30.06 -7.36 37.96
N ASP A 760 30.11 -6.64 36.84
CA ASP A 760 29.79 -5.21 36.76
C ASP A 760 28.37 -4.93 37.34
N GLU A 761 28.28 -3.95 38.24
CA GLU A 761 27.03 -3.65 38.93
C GLU A 761 25.97 -3.04 37.99
N ASP A 762 26.37 -2.21 37.02
CA ASP A 762 25.43 -1.66 36.05
C ASP A 762 24.93 -2.75 35.08
N LEU A 763 25.75 -3.76 34.78
CA LEU A 763 25.33 -4.95 34.04
C LEU A 763 24.24 -5.72 34.78
N LYS A 764 24.43 -6.00 36.07
CA LYS A 764 23.44 -6.73 36.89
C LYS A 764 22.12 -5.99 36.93
N GLN A 765 22.16 -4.66 37.08
CA GLN A 765 20.96 -3.82 37.01
C GLN A 765 20.31 -3.89 35.62
N ALA A 766 21.09 -3.79 34.54
CA ALA A 766 20.56 -3.87 33.17
C ALA A 766 19.90 -5.20 32.85
N LEU A 767 20.46 -6.33 33.31
CA LEU A 767 19.83 -7.65 33.16
C LEU A 767 18.47 -7.71 33.88
N GLN A 768 18.39 -7.15 35.09
CA GLN A 768 17.14 -7.14 35.86
C GLN A 768 16.07 -6.21 35.24
N HIS A 769 16.48 -5.04 34.76
CA HIS A 769 15.54 -4.04 34.23
C HIS A 769 15.14 -4.30 32.77
N PHE A 770 15.84 -5.19 32.07
CA PHE A 770 15.45 -5.61 30.72
C PHE A 770 14.04 -6.23 30.68
N GLU A 771 13.54 -6.73 31.82
CA GLU A 771 12.13 -7.14 32.02
C GLU A 771 11.13 -6.04 31.63
N GLY A 772 11.50 -4.76 31.72
CA GLY A 772 10.67 -3.64 31.29
C GLY A 772 10.34 -3.66 29.78
N TRP A 773 11.13 -4.35 28.96
CA TRP A 773 10.84 -4.56 27.53
C TRP A 773 9.97 -5.78 27.26
N ILE A 774 9.75 -6.65 28.25
CA ILE A 774 9.05 -7.91 28.08
C ILE A 774 7.55 -7.68 28.25
N TRP A 775 6.78 -8.15 27.27
CA TRP A 775 5.33 -8.26 27.35
C TRP A 775 4.96 -9.73 27.25
N GLU A 776 4.26 -10.26 28.25
CA GLU A 776 3.94 -11.68 28.29
C GLU A 776 2.51 -11.97 28.73
N ASP A 777 1.91 -12.97 28.08
CA ASP A 777 0.64 -13.56 28.46
C ASP A 777 0.60 -15.04 28.03
N ASP A 778 -0.46 -15.73 28.41
CA ASP A 778 -0.59 -17.17 28.13
C ASP A 778 -1.10 -17.47 26.71
N VAL A 779 -1.56 -16.46 25.96
CA VAL A 779 -2.16 -16.63 24.63
C VAL A 779 -1.12 -16.46 23.54
N ASP A 780 -0.32 -15.41 23.61
CA ASP A 780 0.64 -14.99 22.59
C ASP A 780 2.10 -15.16 23.05
N GLY A 781 2.30 -15.62 24.29
CA GLY A 781 3.63 -15.95 24.83
C GLY A 781 4.41 -14.72 25.27
N LEU A 782 5.73 -14.81 25.26
CA LEU A 782 6.63 -13.75 25.71
C LEU A 782 7.15 -13.02 24.49
N ARG A 783 6.82 -11.74 24.37
CA ARG A 783 7.30 -10.81 23.36
C ARG A 783 8.28 -9.83 24.00
N ILE A 784 9.18 -9.31 23.18
CA ILE A 784 9.99 -8.15 23.54
C ILE A 784 9.47 -6.99 22.70
N ALA A 785 8.89 -6.00 23.36
CA ALA A 785 8.31 -4.85 22.72
C ALA A 785 9.41 -3.96 22.12
N GLY A 786 9.26 -3.53 20.87
CA GLY A 786 10.21 -2.61 20.23
C GLY A 786 10.20 -1.22 20.86
N ALA A 787 9.07 -0.84 21.46
CA ALA A 787 8.87 0.34 22.27
C ALA A 787 7.80 0.07 23.34
N ARG A 788 7.81 0.83 24.43
CA ARG A 788 6.74 0.91 25.43
C ARG A 788 6.04 2.25 25.26
N SER A 789 4.72 2.33 25.41
CA SER A 789 3.94 3.49 24.95
C SER A 789 3.11 4.17 26.05
N ALA A 790 3.37 3.89 27.33
CA ALA A 790 2.54 4.38 28.43
C ALA A 790 2.24 5.90 28.40
N SER A 791 3.24 6.78 28.22
CA SER A 791 2.97 8.22 28.16
C SER A 791 2.27 8.62 26.86
N TRP A 792 2.64 8.00 25.74
CA TRP A 792 2.05 8.27 24.43
C TRP A 792 0.57 7.90 24.36
N ASP A 793 0.23 6.67 24.74
CA ASP A 793 -1.15 6.17 24.74
C ASP A 793 -1.99 6.92 25.77
N SER A 794 -1.45 7.23 26.95
CA SER A 794 -2.16 8.00 27.97
C SER A 794 -2.47 9.43 27.51
N ALA A 795 -1.52 10.09 26.83
CA ALA A 795 -1.75 11.43 26.30
C ALA A 795 -2.88 11.46 25.27
N PHE A 796 -2.91 10.51 24.33
CA PHE A 796 -4.00 10.44 23.36
C PHE A 796 -5.32 9.94 23.94
N ALA A 797 -5.31 8.99 24.88
CA ALA A 797 -6.51 8.54 25.58
C ALA A 797 -7.16 9.70 26.35
N LEU A 798 -6.36 10.55 27.01
CA LEU A 798 -6.86 11.75 27.69
C LEU A 798 -7.46 12.77 26.73
N GLN A 799 -6.79 13.07 25.60
CA GLN A 799 -7.36 13.95 24.59
C GLN A 799 -8.66 13.39 24.01
N ALA A 800 -8.72 12.07 23.76
CA ALA A 800 -9.92 11.39 23.30
C ALA A 800 -11.09 11.51 24.31
N LEU A 801 -10.81 11.27 25.60
CA LEU A 801 -11.80 11.41 26.65
C LEU A 801 -12.22 12.86 26.88
N ALA A 802 -11.30 13.83 26.73
CA ALA A 802 -11.60 15.25 26.83
C ALA A 802 -12.56 15.69 25.71
N ALA A 803 -12.32 15.23 24.47
CA ALA A 803 -13.21 15.46 23.35
C ALA A 803 -14.58 14.77 23.52
N ALA A 804 -14.63 13.61 24.18
CA ALA A 804 -15.87 12.89 24.45
C ALA A 804 -16.65 13.45 25.66
N ALA A 805 -15.99 14.09 26.61
CA ALA A 805 -16.55 14.50 27.91
C ALA A 805 -17.84 15.32 27.83
N PRO A 806 -18.03 16.27 26.88
CA PRO A 806 -19.29 17.02 26.73
C PRO A 806 -20.50 16.14 26.41
N HIS A 807 -20.28 14.91 25.93
CA HIS A 807 -21.34 14.02 25.45
C HIS A 807 -21.60 12.84 26.38
N VAL A 808 -20.58 12.34 27.10
CA VAL A 808 -20.67 11.07 27.84
C VAL A 808 -20.14 11.13 29.28
N GLY A 809 -19.55 12.25 29.73
CA GLY A 809 -19.14 12.50 31.12
C GLY A 809 -18.13 11.51 31.73
N GLN A 810 -16.84 11.86 31.75
CA GLN A 810 -15.75 10.96 32.22
C GLN A 810 -14.74 11.63 33.18
N GLN A 811 -15.22 12.52 34.07
CA GLN A 811 -14.39 13.36 34.94
C GLN A 811 -13.35 12.59 35.77
N ALA A 812 -13.73 11.47 36.39
CA ALA A 812 -12.82 10.71 37.26
C ALA A 812 -11.64 10.07 36.49
N SER A 813 -11.91 9.55 35.30
CA SER A 813 -10.87 8.94 34.46
C SER A 813 -9.90 10.00 33.91
N LEU A 814 -10.44 11.16 33.52
CA LEU A 814 -9.67 12.34 33.12
C LEU A 814 -8.73 12.83 34.22
N GLN A 815 -9.21 12.91 35.47
CA GLN A 815 -8.37 13.32 36.59
C GLN A 815 -7.22 12.33 36.83
N LYS A 816 -7.53 11.03 36.89
CA LYS A 816 -6.51 9.98 37.10
C LYS A 816 -5.43 9.98 36.02
N GLY A 817 -5.82 10.15 34.76
CA GLY A 817 -4.83 10.20 33.68
C GLY A 817 -3.96 11.46 33.73
N ASP A 818 -4.48 12.62 34.15
CA ASP A 818 -3.63 13.79 34.39
C ASP A 818 -2.64 13.55 35.54
N GLU A 819 -3.09 12.93 36.63
CA GLU A 819 -2.23 12.53 37.76
C GLU A 819 -1.10 11.61 37.29
N PHE A 820 -1.39 10.65 36.40
CA PHE A 820 -0.37 9.85 35.74
C PHE A 820 0.61 10.72 34.94
N LEU A 821 0.14 11.57 34.01
CA LEU A 821 1.02 12.43 33.22
C LEU A 821 1.82 13.43 34.07
N VAL A 822 1.32 13.87 35.23
CA VAL A 822 2.12 14.66 36.18
C VAL A 822 3.35 13.86 36.62
N SER A 823 3.15 12.60 36.99
CA SER A 823 4.23 11.72 37.44
C SER A 823 5.22 11.34 36.33
N GLN A 824 4.83 11.49 35.06
CA GLN A 824 5.68 11.12 33.92
C GLN A 824 6.57 12.25 33.40
N GLN A 825 6.41 13.49 33.85
CA GLN A 825 7.27 14.58 33.42
C GLN A 825 8.67 14.43 34.03
N ILE A 826 9.71 14.45 33.19
CA ILE A 826 11.09 14.39 33.70
C ILE A 826 11.41 15.67 34.47
N GLU A 827 11.72 15.57 35.76
CA GLU A 827 12.06 16.75 36.56
C GLU A 827 13.47 17.28 36.28
N LYS A 828 14.44 16.38 36.13
CA LYS A 828 15.86 16.68 35.90
C LYS A 828 16.60 15.49 35.29
N GLY A 829 17.68 15.78 34.56
CA GLY A 829 18.64 14.77 34.13
C GLY A 829 19.55 14.26 35.25
N ILE A 830 20.50 13.39 34.91
CA ILE A 830 21.45 12.78 35.86
C ILE A 830 22.83 13.47 35.85
N GLY A 831 22.98 14.57 35.10
CA GLY A 831 24.22 15.32 34.88
C GLY A 831 25.02 14.78 33.69
N ALA A 832 25.98 15.57 33.20
CA ALA A 832 26.89 15.21 32.10
C ALA A 832 26.23 14.86 30.73
N GLU A 833 24.98 15.26 30.51
CA GLU A 833 24.20 14.99 29.30
C GLU A 833 24.95 15.39 28.03
N ALA A 834 25.47 16.64 28.00
CA ALA A 834 26.21 17.16 26.86
C ALA A 834 27.52 16.40 26.57
N HIS A 835 28.15 15.83 27.61
CA HIS A 835 29.37 15.03 27.44
C HIS A 835 29.07 13.74 26.66
N TYR A 836 27.94 13.11 26.97
CA TYR A 836 27.45 11.88 26.35
C TYR A 836 26.41 12.12 25.24
N TYR A 837 26.39 13.34 24.69
CA TYR A 837 25.60 13.68 23.52
C TYR A 837 24.09 13.50 23.71
N ARG A 838 23.57 13.69 24.92
CA ARG A 838 22.14 13.75 25.23
C ARG A 838 21.67 15.21 25.29
N LEU A 839 20.43 15.45 24.89
CA LEU A 839 19.73 16.69 25.20
C LEU A 839 19.42 16.74 26.71
N ASP A 840 19.28 17.92 27.29
CA ASP A 840 18.74 18.06 28.65
C ASP A 840 17.29 17.54 28.66
N PRO A 841 16.98 16.46 29.39
CA PRO A 841 15.67 15.84 29.32
C PRO A 841 14.63 16.56 30.19
N ALA A 842 15.04 17.54 31.00
CA ALA A 842 14.15 18.20 31.95
C ALA A 842 12.93 18.84 31.27
N GLY A 843 11.75 18.55 31.82
CA GLY A 843 10.45 18.99 31.33
C GLY A 843 9.84 18.08 30.26
N GLY A 844 10.63 17.24 29.61
CA GLY A 844 10.18 16.35 28.54
C GLY A 844 9.40 15.13 29.03
N TYR A 845 8.67 14.52 28.10
CA TYR A 845 7.97 13.25 28.26
C TYR A 845 8.53 12.22 27.28
N CYS A 846 8.78 11.01 27.78
CA CYS A 846 9.17 9.86 26.97
C CYS A 846 7.99 9.33 26.14
N PHE A 847 8.28 8.49 25.14
CA PHE A 847 7.26 7.68 24.49
C PHE A 847 6.71 6.62 25.48
N ALA A 848 7.62 5.97 26.19
CA ALA A 848 7.35 5.09 27.32
C ALA A 848 7.07 5.88 28.62
N GLY A 849 7.22 5.25 29.79
CA GLY A 849 7.23 5.95 31.06
C GLY A 849 8.49 6.80 31.29
N VAL A 850 8.47 7.63 32.32
CA VAL A 850 9.59 8.50 32.74
C VAL A 850 10.89 7.70 32.98
N TRP A 851 10.77 6.43 33.37
CA TRP A 851 11.89 5.50 33.55
C TRP A 851 12.74 5.33 32.27
N HIS A 852 12.19 5.54 31.09
CA HIS A 852 12.92 5.39 29.83
C HIS A 852 13.97 6.49 29.63
N GLY A 853 13.78 7.67 30.23
CA GLY A 853 14.76 8.76 30.25
C GLY A 853 15.07 9.42 28.90
N TRP A 854 14.43 9.01 27.81
CA TRP A 854 14.53 9.61 26.47
C TRP A 854 13.23 10.33 26.09
N PRO A 855 13.12 11.62 26.45
CA PRO A 855 11.96 12.41 26.05
C PRO A 855 11.94 12.64 24.53
N VAL A 856 10.74 12.78 23.99
CA VAL A 856 10.47 12.96 22.55
C VAL A 856 9.61 14.20 22.36
N SER A 857 9.85 14.95 21.29
CA SER A 857 9.22 16.25 21.04
C SER A 857 7.70 16.17 20.91
N ASP A 858 7.18 15.19 20.17
CA ASP A 858 5.76 14.92 20.00
C ASP A 858 5.13 14.35 21.26
N CYS A 859 5.78 13.40 21.93
CA CYS A 859 5.29 12.84 23.19
C CYS A 859 5.13 13.95 24.25
N THR A 860 6.10 14.86 24.32
CA THR A 860 6.04 16.05 25.18
C THR A 860 4.92 16.98 24.77
N ALA A 861 4.74 17.21 23.47
CA ALA A 861 3.70 18.08 22.94
C ALA A 861 2.28 17.54 23.21
N GLU A 862 2.04 16.26 22.90
CA GLU A 862 0.76 15.59 23.09
C GLU A 862 0.41 15.45 24.58
N ALA A 863 1.39 15.18 25.45
CA ALA A 863 1.17 15.18 26.89
C ALA A 863 0.76 16.58 27.40
N ILE A 864 1.45 17.63 26.97
CA ILE A 864 1.12 19.01 27.34
C ILE A 864 -0.28 19.41 26.82
N LEU A 865 -0.62 19.05 25.59
CA LEU A 865 -1.95 19.26 25.02
C LEU A 865 -3.02 18.55 25.84
N ALA A 866 -2.84 17.26 26.13
CA ALA A 866 -3.76 16.48 26.95
C ALA A 866 -4.06 17.15 28.29
N ARG A 867 -3.02 17.68 28.94
CA ARG A 867 -3.15 18.36 30.24
C ARG A 867 -3.84 19.73 30.14
N MET A 868 -3.58 20.50 29.08
CA MET A 868 -4.25 21.79 28.85
C MET A 868 -5.70 21.67 28.40
N GLU A 869 -6.04 20.57 27.71
CA GLU A 869 -7.39 20.34 27.18
C GLU A 869 -8.29 19.56 28.15
N ASN A 870 -7.71 19.02 29.22
CA ASN A 870 -8.46 18.31 30.25
C ASN A 870 -9.40 19.26 31.01
N PRO A 871 -10.74 19.11 30.89
CA PRO A 871 -11.68 19.99 31.58
C PRO A 871 -11.78 19.72 33.09
N ALA A 872 -11.22 18.61 33.59
CA ALA A 872 -11.30 18.23 35.00
C ALA A 872 -10.16 18.82 35.85
N VAL A 873 -9.08 19.31 35.24
CA VAL A 873 -7.87 19.76 35.93
C VAL A 873 -7.37 21.09 35.36
N HIS A 874 -6.78 21.93 36.22
CA HIS A 874 -6.04 23.11 35.78
C HIS A 874 -4.54 22.81 35.81
N ALA A 875 -3.91 22.71 34.65
CA ALA A 875 -2.50 22.39 34.54
C ALA A 875 -1.60 23.53 35.08
N ASP A 876 -0.56 23.17 35.84
CA ASP A 876 0.41 24.12 36.39
C ASP A 876 1.21 24.81 35.26
N PRO A 877 1.12 26.14 35.12
CA PRO A 877 1.87 26.89 34.11
C PRO A 877 3.39 26.66 34.16
N ALA A 878 3.97 26.45 35.34
CA ALA A 878 5.41 26.21 35.48
C ALA A 878 5.81 24.83 34.92
N ALA A 879 4.99 23.80 35.15
CA ALA A 879 5.17 22.48 34.55
C ALA A 879 5.03 22.52 33.02
N LEU A 880 4.01 23.22 32.51
CA LEU A 880 3.83 23.41 31.07
C LEU A 880 5.04 24.13 30.43
N ALA A 881 5.55 25.18 31.07
CA ALA A 881 6.71 25.94 30.59
C ALA A 881 7.99 25.09 30.50
N ARG A 882 8.22 24.15 31.44
CA ARG A 882 9.34 23.22 31.35
C ARG A 882 9.24 22.31 30.13
N GLY A 883 8.05 21.78 29.85
CA GLY A 883 7.82 20.95 28.67
C GLY A 883 7.94 21.72 27.35
N VAL A 884 7.46 22.97 27.31
CA VAL A 884 7.67 23.89 26.17
C VAL A 884 9.17 24.16 25.94
N LYS A 885 9.93 24.38 27.01
CA LYS A 885 11.38 24.53 26.91
C LYS A 885 12.06 23.29 26.33
N PHE A 886 11.60 22.08 26.67
CA PHE A 886 12.09 20.86 26.03
C PHE A 886 11.76 20.83 24.54
N ILE A 887 10.50 21.08 24.15
CA ILE A 887 10.06 21.11 22.75
C ILE A 887 10.94 22.06 21.91
N LEU A 888 11.19 23.28 22.41
CA LEU A 888 12.00 24.28 21.71
C LEU A 888 13.45 23.83 21.47
N GLN A 889 14.01 22.96 22.33
CA GLN A 889 15.35 22.40 22.13
C GLN A 889 15.41 21.37 20.99
N CYS A 890 14.27 20.78 20.61
CA CYS A 890 14.16 19.82 19.50
C CYS A 890 13.91 20.49 18.14
N GLN A 891 13.82 21.82 18.08
CA GLN A 891 13.58 22.54 16.83
C GLN A 891 14.83 22.58 15.95
N ASN A 892 14.65 22.26 14.67
CA ASN A 892 15.65 22.34 13.62
C ASN A 892 15.75 23.75 13.05
N SER A 893 16.90 24.06 12.43
CA SER A 893 17.13 25.33 11.72
C SER A 893 16.18 25.56 10.53
N ASP A 894 15.58 24.49 9.99
CA ASP A 894 14.56 24.55 8.94
C ASP A 894 13.14 24.85 9.46
N GLY A 895 13.00 25.09 10.78
CA GLY A 895 11.75 25.42 11.46
C GLY A 895 10.94 24.20 11.91
N GLY A 896 11.23 23.00 11.40
CA GLY A 896 10.59 21.77 11.85
C GLY A 896 11.15 21.22 13.15
N PHE A 897 10.56 20.13 13.64
CA PHE A 897 11.00 19.45 14.85
C PHE A 897 11.46 18.03 14.54
N GLY A 898 12.57 17.63 15.15
CA GLY A 898 13.01 16.23 15.20
C GLY A 898 12.24 15.44 16.25
N SER A 899 12.52 14.14 16.37
CA SER A 899 11.87 13.27 17.35
C SER A 899 12.48 13.46 18.74
N TYR A 900 13.62 12.83 19.02
CA TYR A 900 14.31 12.91 20.32
C TYR A 900 15.20 14.15 20.46
N GLU A 901 15.74 14.65 19.35
CA GLU A 901 16.77 15.69 19.33
C GLU A 901 16.54 16.64 18.14
N ALA A 902 17.15 17.82 18.16
CA ALA A 902 17.36 18.58 16.94
C ALA A 902 18.46 17.93 16.08
N ARG A 903 18.34 18.07 14.76
CA ARG A 903 19.32 17.67 13.75
C ARG A 903 20.68 18.28 14.08
N ARG A 904 21.69 17.41 14.16
CA ARG A 904 23.05 17.78 14.56
C ARG A 904 24.00 18.03 13.40
N VAL A 905 23.58 17.76 12.17
CA VAL A 905 24.36 17.92 10.95
C VAL A 905 23.45 18.28 9.78
N ASP A 906 23.80 19.31 9.02
CA ASP A 906 22.96 19.76 7.89
C ASP A 906 23.08 18.86 6.66
N VAL A 907 24.21 18.15 6.53
CA VAL A 907 24.47 17.24 5.41
C VAL A 907 23.77 15.89 5.68
N PRO A 908 22.89 15.41 4.80
CA PRO A 908 22.29 14.09 4.94
C PRO A 908 23.36 12.99 4.94
N LEU A 909 23.35 12.15 5.96
CA LEU A 909 24.32 11.05 6.09
C LEU A 909 23.81 9.73 5.51
N GLU A 910 22.64 9.70 4.88
CA GLU A 910 22.02 8.45 4.41
C GLU A 910 22.88 7.66 3.40
N TRP A 911 23.78 8.33 2.67
CA TRP A 911 24.75 7.66 1.82
C TRP A 911 25.70 6.72 2.58
N MET A 912 25.85 6.88 3.89
CA MET A 912 26.65 5.98 4.73
C MET A 912 25.80 4.97 5.51
N ASN A 913 24.49 4.88 5.25
CA ASN A 913 23.58 3.99 5.98
C ASN A 913 24.00 2.51 5.84
N PRO A 914 24.44 1.87 6.94
CA PRO A 914 24.88 0.48 6.96
C PRO A 914 23.78 -0.53 7.29
N ALA A 915 22.54 -0.08 7.51
CA ALA A 915 21.49 -0.90 8.10
C ALA A 915 20.68 -1.73 7.08
N GLU A 916 20.88 -1.50 5.78
CA GLU A 916 20.40 -2.24 4.60
C GLU A 916 18.88 -2.46 4.50
N MET A 917 18.26 -3.06 5.51
CA MET A 917 16.84 -3.30 5.67
C MET A 917 16.06 -2.05 6.09
N PHE A 918 16.74 -1.01 6.58
CA PHE A 918 16.14 0.22 7.12
C PHE A 918 16.58 1.45 6.33
N GLY A 919 15.65 2.39 6.09
CA GLY A 919 15.93 3.67 5.43
C GLY A 919 15.74 4.87 6.34
N ASP A 920 16.42 5.98 6.00
CA ASP A 920 16.39 7.27 6.70
C ASP A 920 16.74 7.13 8.20
N SER A 921 17.77 6.34 8.49
CA SER A 921 18.18 6.01 9.86
C SER A 921 19.44 6.74 10.32
N MET A 922 20.13 7.46 9.45
CA MET A 922 21.43 8.06 9.79
C MET A 922 21.35 9.45 10.40
N THR A 923 20.36 10.26 10.02
CA THR A 923 20.26 11.67 10.41
C THR A 923 18.88 11.96 10.98
N GLU A 924 18.80 12.84 11.96
CA GLU A 924 17.51 13.29 12.48
C GLU A 924 16.84 14.27 11.49
N HIS A 925 15.55 14.05 11.21
CA HIS A 925 14.80 14.81 10.21
C HIS A 925 13.76 15.72 10.85
N SER A 926 13.18 16.61 10.04
CA SER A 926 11.98 17.37 10.44
C SER A 926 10.76 16.61 9.94
N TYR A 927 10.05 15.93 10.83
CA TYR A 927 8.88 15.12 10.50
C TYR A 927 7.60 15.93 10.59
N VAL A 928 6.60 15.64 9.74
CA VAL A 928 5.34 16.40 9.72
C VAL A 928 4.58 16.21 11.03
N GLU A 929 4.46 14.98 11.53
CA GLU A 929 3.80 14.68 12.80
C GLU A 929 4.47 15.35 14.00
N CYS A 930 5.79 15.22 14.17
CA CYS A 930 6.49 15.87 15.28
C CYS A 930 6.34 17.40 15.21
N THR A 931 6.48 17.97 14.01
CA THR A 931 6.33 19.41 13.81
C THR A 931 4.89 19.87 14.11
N ALA A 932 3.88 19.13 13.68
CA ALA A 932 2.48 19.46 13.88
C ALA A 932 2.07 19.38 15.36
N SER A 933 2.45 18.32 16.07
CA SER A 933 2.20 18.18 17.51
C SER A 933 2.86 19.31 18.29
N CYS A 934 4.14 19.59 18.03
CA CYS A 934 4.84 20.69 18.69
C CYS A 934 4.20 22.05 18.39
N VAL A 935 3.82 22.34 17.14
CA VAL A 935 3.11 23.58 16.78
C VAL A 935 1.78 23.68 17.53
N ALA A 936 1.00 22.61 17.60
CA ALA A 936 -0.27 22.60 18.31
C ALA A 936 -0.09 22.87 19.82
N ALA A 937 0.84 22.19 20.47
CA ALA A 937 1.15 22.40 21.88
C ALA A 937 1.66 23.82 22.16
N LEU A 938 2.57 24.32 21.34
CA LEU A 938 3.13 25.68 21.47
C LEU A 938 2.06 26.76 21.27
N ALA A 939 1.21 26.63 20.26
CA ALA A 939 0.13 27.57 20.00
C ALA A 939 -0.91 27.54 21.13
N ARG A 940 -1.26 26.36 21.64
CA ARG A 940 -2.18 26.22 22.77
C ARG A 940 -1.59 26.75 24.08
N PHE A 941 -0.30 26.54 24.31
CA PHE A 941 0.43 27.14 25.43
C PHE A 941 0.47 28.66 25.34
N ARG A 942 0.71 29.23 24.15
CA ARG A 942 0.70 30.69 23.92
C ARG A 942 -0.64 31.34 24.30
N GLN A 943 -1.75 30.61 24.16
CA GLN A 943 -3.08 31.04 24.58
C GLN A 943 -3.27 30.95 26.10
N HIS A 944 -2.77 29.87 26.74
CA HIS A 944 -2.91 29.65 28.18
C HIS A 944 -1.95 30.51 29.03
N CYS A 945 -0.74 30.76 28.53
CA CYS A 945 0.34 31.43 29.24
C CYS A 945 0.92 32.55 28.36
N PRO A 946 0.18 33.66 28.16
CA PRO A 946 0.50 34.61 27.10
C PRO A 946 1.81 35.38 27.27
N ASP A 947 2.34 35.47 28.47
CA ASP A 947 3.57 36.25 28.74
C ASP A 947 4.82 35.38 28.86
N VAL A 948 4.68 34.05 28.90
CA VAL A 948 5.79 33.12 29.14
C VAL A 948 6.41 32.68 27.82
N MET A 949 7.70 33.00 27.61
CA MET A 949 8.48 32.61 26.42
C MET A 949 7.81 33.03 25.09
N ALA A 950 7.02 34.11 25.12
CA ALA A 950 6.14 34.48 24.02
C ALA A 950 6.87 34.63 22.68
N HIS A 951 8.03 35.30 22.69
CA HIS A 951 8.81 35.54 21.46
C HIS A 951 9.36 34.23 20.87
N GLU A 952 9.92 33.36 21.70
CA GLU A 952 10.48 32.07 21.32
C GLU A 952 9.39 31.14 20.78
N VAL A 953 8.25 31.07 21.47
CA VAL A 953 7.08 30.29 21.08
C VAL A 953 6.52 30.79 19.74
N ASP A 954 6.32 32.10 19.59
CA ASP A 954 5.77 32.68 18.35
C ASP A 954 6.72 32.45 17.17
N ALA A 955 8.04 32.54 17.38
CA ALA A 955 9.04 32.23 16.35
C ALA A 955 9.02 30.75 15.96
N ALA A 956 8.93 29.86 16.96
CA ALA A 956 8.90 28.43 16.75
C ALA A 956 7.64 27.98 15.98
N VAL A 957 6.47 28.50 16.34
CA VAL A 957 5.20 28.25 15.64
C VAL A 957 5.27 28.71 14.18
N ARG A 958 5.79 29.92 13.91
CA ARG A 958 5.95 30.41 12.54
C ARG A 958 6.88 29.51 11.71
N GLY A 959 8.01 29.09 12.28
CA GLY A 959 8.93 28.16 11.64
C GLY A 959 8.29 26.80 11.35
N GLY A 960 7.58 26.25 12.32
CA GLY A 960 6.88 24.97 12.18
C GLY A 960 5.79 25.00 11.11
N VAL A 961 4.95 26.04 11.08
CA VAL A 961 3.94 26.23 10.03
C VAL A 961 4.57 26.33 8.64
N ALA A 962 5.66 27.11 8.50
CA ALA A 962 6.39 27.20 7.23
C ALA A 962 6.94 25.83 6.81
N ARG A 963 7.45 25.05 7.76
CA ARG A 963 7.96 23.70 7.49
C ARG A 963 6.86 22.73 7.09
N ILE A 964 5.71 22.72 7.78
CA ILE A 964 4.56 21.87 7.42
C ILE A 964 4.13 22.18 5.99
N ARG A 965 4.05 23.45 5.59
CA ARG A 965 3.75 23.82 4.19
C ARG A 965 4.80 23.30 3.22
N ALA A 966 6.09 23.39 3.56
CA ALA A 966 7.18 22.91 2.71
C ALA A 966 7.19 21.38 2.56
N LEU A 967 6.66 20.65 3.54
CA LEU A 967 6.51 19.19 3.51
C LEU A 967 5.26 18.72 2.75
N GLN A 968 4.31 19.63 2.45
CA GLN A 968 3.09 19.25 1.72
C GLN A 968 3.45 18.81 0.30
N ARG A 969 2.93 17.65 -0.09
CA ARG A 969 3.09 17.11 -1.44
C ARG A 969 2.19 17.86 -2.42
N THR A 970 2.53 17.75 -3.70
CA THR A 970 1.78 18.43 -4.77
C THR A 970 0.34 17.95 -4.90
N ASP A 971 0.03 16.73 -4.47
CA ASP A 971 -1.33 16.16 -4.44
C ASP A 971 -2.15 16.62 -3.21
N GLY A 972 -1.56 17.45 -2.34
CA GLY A 972 -2.21 17.94 -1.12
C GLY A 972 -1.94 17.12 0.14
N SER A 973 -1.42 15.90 0.00
CA SER A 973 -1.13 15.01 1.13
C SER A 973 0.20 15.32 1.82
N TRP A 974 0.40 14.72 2.98
CA TRP A 974 1.69 14.65 3.66
C TRP A 974 2.07 13.19 3.91
N GLU A 975 3.35 12.87 3.83
CA GLU A 975 3.88 11.53 4.10
C GLU A 975 4.14 11.35 5.60
N GLY A 976 3.64 10.27 6.19
CA GLY A 976 3.86 9.92 7.60
C GLY A 976 5.11 9.07 7.77
N ASN A 977 5.90 9.32 8.82
CA ASN A 977 7.13 8.55 9.11
C ASN A 977 6.98 7.60 10.30
N TRP A 978 5.98 7.85 11.15
CA TRP A 978 5.68 7.06 12.35
C TRP A 978 4.33 6.32 12.29
N GLY A 979 3.48 6.66 11.32
CA GLY A 979 2.20 5.99 11.05
C GLY A 979 1.95 5.80 9.55
N VAL A 980 1.21 4.76 9.19
CA VAL A 980 0.95 4.34 7.81
C VAL A 980 -0.24 5.08 7.21
N ASN A 981 -0.09 5.85 6.13
CA ASN A 981 1.12 6.56 5.71
C ASN A 981 0.71 8.01 5.38
N TYR A 982 0.01 8.21 4.27
CA TYR A 982 -0.42 9.54 3.86
C TYR A 982 -1.66 10.01 4.59
N ILE A 983 -2.55 9.11 5.01
CA ILE A 983 -3.71 9.47 5.86
C ILE A 983 -3.22 10.04 7.20
N TYR A 984 -2.28 9.34 7.83
CA TYR A 984 -1.65 9.76 9.08
C TYR A 984 -0.94 11.11 8.94
N GLY A 985 -0.02 11.22 7.97
CA GLY A 985 0.71 12.47 7.72
C GLY A 985 -0.22 13.64 7.41
N THR A 986 -1.29 13.42 6.63
CA THR A 986 -2.26 14.47 6.27
C THR A 986 -3.12 14.93 7.44
N MET A 987 -3.51 14.02 8.35
CA MET A 987 -4.18 14.40 9.61
C MET A 987 -3.30 15.38 10.40
N PHE A 988 -2.02 15.05 10.62
CA PHE A 988 -1.10 15.92 11.33
C PHE A 988 -0.81 17.22 10.57
N GLY A 989 -0.62 17.16 9.25
CA GLY A 989 -0.42 18.35 8.43
C GLY A 989 -1.56 19.35 8.57
N LEU A 990 -2.82 18.88 8.51
CA LEU A 990 -4.00 19.71 8.73
C LEU A 990 -4.07 20.26 10.16
N ARG A 991 -3.91 19.39 11.18
CA ARG A 991 -3.89 19.76 12.59
C ARG A 991 -2.88 20.88 12.87
N GLY A 992 -1.63 20.70 12.45
CA GLY A 992 -0.55 21.64 12.70
C GLY A 992 -0.75 22.99 12.00
N LEU A 993 -1.29 23.00 10.76
CA LEU A 993 -1.64 24.26 10.09
C LEU A 993 -2.75 25.01 10.82
N ILE A 994 -3.85 24.32 11.15
CA ILE A 994 -4.99 24.95 11.84
C ILE A 994 -4.57 25.46 13.22
N ALA A 995 -3.87 24.64 14.01
CA ALA A 995 -3.42 25.03 15.34
C ALA A 995 -2.40 26.19 15.28
N GLY A 996 -1.57 26.24 14.24
CA GLY A 996 -0.67 27.35 13.94
C GLY A 996 -1.34 28.64 13.45
N GLY A 997 -2.68 28.69 13.39
CA GLY A 997 -3.45 29.87 13.03
C GLY A 997 -3.71 30.03 11.52
N VAL A 998 -3.47 29.00 10.72
CA VAL A 998 -3.83 29.03 9.29
C VAL A 998 -5.35 28.85 9.15
N PRO A 999 -6.04 29.72 8.38
CA PRO A 999 -7.50 29.63 8.26
C PRO A 999 -7.92 28.38 7.47
N PRO A 1000 -9.11 27.79 7.76
CA PRO A 1000 -9.66 26.65 7.01
C PRO A 1000 -9.76 26.83 5.48
N GLN A 1001 -9.87 28.08 5.02
CA GLN A 1001 -9.97 28.43 3.61
C GLN A 1001 -8.62 28.48 2.89
N ASP A 1002 -7.50 28.38 3.63
CA ASP A 1002 -6.17 28.41 3.05
C ASP A 1002 -5.97 27.29 2.01
N PRO A 1003 -5.36 27.57 0.85
CA PRO A 1003 -5.16 26.57 -0.19
C PRO A 1003 -4.45 25.30 0.28
N ALA A 1004 -3.50 25.40 1.21
CA ALA A 1004 -2.81 24.22 1.73
C ALA A 1004 -3.76 23.33 2.55
N VAL A 1005 -4.62 23.92 3.38
CA VAL A 1005 -5.64 23.21 4.16
C VAL A 1005 -6.67 22.59 3.22
N ARG A 1006 -7.21 23.36 2.27
CA ARG A 1006 -8.21 22.87 1.31
C ARG A 1006 -7.69 21.69 0.49
N ARG A 1007 -6.44 21.73 0.01
CA ARG A 1007 -5.84 20.61 -0.72
C ARG A 1007 -5.71 19.35 0.14
N GLY A 1008 -5.33 19.49 1.41
CA GLY A 1008 -5.29 18.35 2.33
C GLY A 1008 -6.66 17.73 2.57
N CYS A 1009 -7.69 18.56 2.80
CA CYS A 1009 -9.07 18.10 2.93
C CYS A 1009 -9.58 17.43 1.65
N GLN A 1010 -9.33 18.04 0.48
CA GLN A 1010 -9.72 17.49 -0.82
C GLN A 1010 -9.04 16.14 -1.08
N TRP A 1011 -7.75 16.02 -0.74
CA TRP A 1011 -7.04 14.75 -0.84
C TRP A 1011 -7.71 13.68 0.02
N LEU A 1012 -7.99 13.96 1.30
CA LEU A 1012 -8.69 13.02 2.19
C LEU A 1012 -10.07 12.65 1.63
N LEU A 1013 -10.89 13.62 1.23
CA LEU A 1013 -12.21 13.37 0.64
C LEU A 1013 -12.11 12.49 -0.61
N SER A 1014 -11.10 12.69 -1.46
CA SER A 1014 -10.85 11.86 -2.65
C SER A 1014 -10.53 10.39 -2.34
N LYS A 1015 -10.10 10.09 -1.10
CA LYS A 1015 -9.78 8.75 -0.63
C LYS A 1015 -10.90 8.11 0.19
N GLN A 1016 -12.02 8.82 0.41
CA GLN A 1016 -13.16 8.26 1.13
C GLN A 1016 -13.77 7.11 0.32
N ARG A 1017 -13.98 5.97 0.98
CA ARG A 1017 -14.56 4.78 0.37
C ARG A 1017 -16.09 4.86 0.30
N ALA A 1018 -16.68 3.96 -0.48
CA ALA A 1018 -18.14 3.84 -0.61
C ALA A 1018 -18.84 3.46 0.71
N ASP A 1019 -18.14 2.74 1.60
CA ASP A 1019 -18.60 2.42 2.96
C ASP A 1019 -18.45 3.59 3.95
N GLY A 1020 -18.00 4.76 3.47
CA GLY A 1020 -17.79 5.97 4.25
C GLY A 1020 -16.44 6.05 4.98
N GLY A 1021 -15.69 4.95 5.06
CA GLY A 1021 -14.42 4.89 5.77
C GLY A 1021 -13.20 5.20 4.91
N TRP A 1022 -12.03 5.09 5.51
CA TRP A 1022 -10.72 5.21 4.86
C TRP A 1022 -9.85 4.00 5.19
N GLY A 1023 -8.92 3.68 4.29
CA GLY A 1023 -7.99 2.59 4.47
C GLY A 1023 -6.79 2.69 3.52
N GLU A 1024 -5.60 2.50 4.05
CA GLU A 1024 -4.31 2.51 3.35
C GLU A 1024 -3.44 1.35 3.86
N LYS A 1025 -2.72 0.70 2.93
CA LYS A 1025 -1.73 -0.33 3.19
C LYS A 1025 -0.33 0.21 2.95
N LYS A 1026 0.67 -0.37 3.61
CA LYS A 1026 2.07 -0.13 3.25
C LYS A 1026 2.59 -1.23 2.32
N SER A 1027 3.23 -0.82 1.24
CA SER A 1027 4.11 -1.69 0.45
C SER A 1027 5.57 -1.32 0.72
N LEU A 1028 6.43 -2.33 0.80
CA LEU A 1028 7.88 -2.13 0.95
C LEU A 1028 8.55 -1.72 -0.38
N THR A 1029 7.91 -1.98 -1.52
CA THR A 1029 8.46 -1.72 -2.87
C THR A 1029 7.79 -0.54 -3.57
N TYR A 1030 6.53 -0.21 -3.23
CA TYR A 1030 5.79 0.90 -3.80
C TYR A 1030 5.76 2.11 -2.87
N ARG A 1031 6.26 3.25 -3.38
CA ARG A 1031 6.21 4.55 -2.70
C ARG A 1031 5.04 5.38 -3.25
N GLY A 1032 3.90 5.28 -2.58
CA GLY A 1032 2.70 6.05 -2.91
C GLY A 1032 1.50 5.53 -2.12
N TYR A 1033 0.37 6.24 -2.21
CA TYR A 1033 -0.86 5.82 -1.54
C TYR A 1033 -1.37 4.51 -2.14
N LEU A 1034 -1.56 3.50 -1.29
CA LEU A 1034 -2.07 2.19 -1.67
C LEU A 1034 -3.35 1.90 -0.86
N PRO A 1035 -4.55 1.91 -1.47
CA PRO A 1035 -5.79 1.72 -0.73
C PRO A 1035 -5.86 0.33 -0.09
N ALA A 1036 -6.39 0.26 1.13
CA ALA A 1036 -6.72 -1.02 1.77
C ALA A 1036 -7.95 -1.68 1.15
N ASP A 1037 -8.07 -3.00 1.33
CA ASP A 1037 -9.18 -3.77 0.79
C ASP A 1037 -10.51 -3.35 1.46
N GLU A 1038 -10.42 -2.97 2.73
CA GLU A 1038 -11.52 -2.60 3.61
C GLU A 1038 -11.20 -1.29 4.36
N ALA A 1039 -12.22 -0.59 4.83
CA ALA A 1039 -12.02 0.55 5.73
C ALA A 1039 -11.32 0.10 7.02
N GLN A 1040 -10.33 0.86 7.46
CA GLN A 1040 -9.61 0.64 8.72
C GLN A 1040 -10.11 1.67 9.74
N ALA A 1041 -10.55 1.24 10.92
CA ALA A 1041 -11.15 2.08 11.95
C ALA A 1041 -10.20 3.21 12.38
N THR A 1042 -8.95 2.87 12.67
CA THR A 1042 -7.92 3.85 13.05
C THR A 1042 -7.68 4.89 11.96
N GLN A 1043 -7.50 4.47 10.70
CA GLN A 1043 -7.24 5.41 9.61
C GLN A 1043 -8.49 6.21 9.21
N THR A 1044 -9.68 5.63 9.36
CA THR A 1044 -10.96 6.34 9.24
C THR A 1044 -11.05 7.44 10.29
N ALA A 1045 -10.66 7.15 11.54
CA ALA A 1045 -10.59 8.13 12.60
C ALA A 1045 -9.57 9.25 12.30
N TRP A 1046 -8.39 8.92 11.77
CA TRP A 1046 -7.40 9.93 11.36
C TRP A 1046 -7.90 10.87 10.26
N ALA A 1047 -8.44 10.30 9.18
CA ALA A 1047 -8.98 11.08 8.07
C ALA A 1047 -10.12 12.00 8.55
N LEU A 1048 -11.05 11.46 9.32
CA LEU A 1048 -12.18 12.21 9.85
C LEU A 1048 -11.76 13.28 10.87
N SER A 1049 -10.78 12.99 11.74
CA SER A 1049 -10.19 14.00 12.65
C SER A 1049 -9.59 15.17 11.87
N GLY A 1050 -8.77 14.89 10.85
CA GLY A 1050 -8.19 15.94 10.01
C GLY A 1050 -9.25 16.81 9.34
N LEU A 1051 -10.33 16.22 8.84
CA LEU A 1051 -11.45 16.96 8.23
C LEU A 1051 -12.26 17.78 9.25
N LEU A 1052 -12.48 17.25 10.46
CA LEU A 1052 -13.21 17.92 11.53
C LEU A 1052 -12.42 19.13 12.05
N GLU A 1053 -11.14 18.97 12.33
CA GLU A 1053 -10.24 20.04 12.78
C GLU A 1053 -10.07 21.13 11.71
N ALA A 1054 -9.98 20.73 10.44
CA ALA A 1054 -9.96 21.65 9.31
C ALA A 1054 -11.32 22.30 8.98
N GLN A 1055 -12.36 22.02 9.78
CA GLN A 1055 -13.70 22.57 9.63
C GLN A 1055 -14.31 22.33 8.23
N GLU A 1056 -14.12 21.14 7.67
CA GLU A 1056 -14.61 20.79 6.34
C GLU A 1056 -16.14 21.04 6.21
N PRO A 1057 -16.59 21.79 5.19
CA PRO A 1057 -18.02 22.08 4.99
C PRO A 1057 -18.87 20.88 4.53
N ASP A 1058 -18.30 19.84 3.90
CA ASP A 1058 -19.07 18.66 3.48
C ASP A 1058 -19.46 17.77 4.68
N PHE A 1059 -20.51 18.18 5.37
CA PHE A 1059 -21.03 17.45 6.52
C PHE A 1059 -21.52 16.04 6.15
N ALA A 1060 -21.96 15.81 4.90
CA ALA A 1060 -22.40 14.48 4.47
C ALA A 1060 -21.21 13.50 4.42
N ALA A 1061 -20.04 13.97 3.97
CA ALA A 1061 -18.81 13.17 4.03
C ALA A 1061 -18.39 12.87 5.48
N LEU A 1062 -18.49 13.86 6.38
CA LEU A 1062 -18.20 13.67 7.81
C LEU A 1062 -19.14 12.63 8.44
N GLU A 1063 -20.44 12.73 8.17
CA GLU A 1063 -21.45 11.80 8.68
C GLU A 1063 -21.24 10.37 8.18
N ARG A 1064 -20.87 10.19 6.90
CA ARG A 1064 -20.51 8.86 6.37
C ARG A 1064 -19.31 8.25 7.09
N GLY A 1065 -18.29 9.06 7.37
CA GLY A 1065 -17.11 8.63 8.15
C GLY A 1065 -17.49 8.17 9.55
N ALA A 1066 -18.27 8.99 10.28
CA ALA A 1066 -18.71 8.67 11.63
C ALA A 1066 -19.58 7.40 11.69
N ARG A 1067 -20.47 7.23 10.71
CA ARG A 1067 -21.30 6.01 10.59
C ARG A 1067 -20.48 4.77 10.22
N SER A 1068 -19.43 4.92 9.42
CA SER A 1068 -18.50 3.83 9.13
C SER A 1068 -17.79 3.36 10.39
N LEU A 1069 -17.34 4.28 11.26
CA LEU A 1069 -16.77 3.93 12.56
C LEU A 1069 -17.79 3.23 13.46
N ALA A 1070 -19.01 3.74 13.55
CA ALA A 1070 -20.08 3.10 14.32
C ALA A 1070 -20.38 1.68 13.82
N ALA A 1071 -20.41 1.47 12.51
CA ALA A 1071 -20.65 0.16 11.90
C ALA A 1071 -19.55 -0.86 12.20
N GLN A 1072 -18.28 -0.41 12.30
CA GLN A 1072 -17.12 -1.26 12.59
C GLN A 1072 -17.02 -1.65 14.07
N GLN A 1073 -17.69 -0.94 14.98
CA GLN A 1073 -17.56 -1.16 16.43
C GLN A 1073 -18.08 -2.56 16.84
N LEU A 1074 -17.35 -3.26 17.69
CA LEU A 1074 -17.71 -4.57 18.24
C LEU A 1074 -18.76 -4.46 19.36
N ASP A 1075 -19.31 -5.60 19.78
CA ASP A 1075 -20.37 -5.64 20.80
C ASP A 1075 -19.86 -5.22 22.21
N ASN A 1076 -18.56 -5.37 22.45
CA ASN A 1076 -17.90 -4.90 23.68
C ASN A 1076 -17.55 -3.40 23.68
N GLY A 1077 -17.86 -2.66 22.61
CA GLY A 1077 -17.56 -1.22 22.48
C GLY A 1077 -16.16 -0.92 21.92
N GLU A 1078 -15.32 -1.93 21.69
CA GLU A 1078 -14.03 -1.77 21.03
C GLU A 1078 -14.15 -1.79 19.50
N TRP A 1079 -13.05 -1.52 18.81
CA TRP A 1079 -12.90 -1.78 17.38
C TRP A 1079 -12.01 -3.02 17.12
N PRO A 1080 -12.21 -3.72 15.98
CA PRO A 1080 -11.46 -4.93 15.67
C PRO A 1080 -9.98 -4.64 15.46
N LYS A 1081 -9.13 -5.64 15.75
CA LYS A 1081 -7.73 -5.63 15.27
C LYS A 1081 -7.74 -5.67 13.75
N GLN A 1082 -6.93 -4.82 13.14
CA GLN A 1082 -6.90 -4.53 11.72
C GLN A 1082 -5.44 -4.51 11.23
N GLU A 1083 -5.16 -3.95 10.05
CA GLU A 1083 -3.79 -3.89 9.56
C GLU A 1083 -2.89 -3.05 10.49
N PRO A 1084 -1.59 -3.41 10.65
CA PRO A 1084 -0.65 -2.60 11.41
C PRO A 1084 -0.57 -1.18 10.86
N VAL A 1085 -0.68 -0.21 11.76
CA VAL A 1085 -0.79 1.22 11.42
C VAL A 1085 0.45 2.03 11.81
N GLY A 1086 1.37 1.45 12.58
CA GLY A 1086 2.65 2.06 12.92
C GLY A 1086 3.72 1.69 11.90
N ILE A 1087 4.69 2.59 11.71
CA ILE A 1087 5.84 2.32 10.85
C ILE A 1087 7.09 3.01 11.38
N PHE A 1088 8.24 2.38 11.18
CA PHE A 1088 9.54 2.95 11.47
C PHE A 1088 10.55 2.57 10.40
N PHE A 1089 11.45 3.51 10.05
CA PHE A 1089 12.47 3.35 9.02
C PHE A 1089 11.99 2.74 7.69
N HIS A 1090 10.75 3.08 7.31
CA HIS A 1090 10.01 2.62 6.12
C HIS A 1090 9.64 1.13 6.04
N THR A 1091 10.28 0.25 6.82
CA THR A 1091 10.13 -1.21 6.68
C THR A 1091 9.66 -1.93 7.93
N ALA A 1092 9.87 -1.36 9.13
CA ALA A 1092 9.39 -1.94 10.38
C ALA A 1092 7.93 -1.55 10.61
N LEU A 1093 6.99 -2.42 10.25
CA LEU A 1093 5.58 -2.23 10.56
C LEU A 1093 5.30 -2.62 12.02
N LEU A 1094 4.60 -1.74 12.73
CA LEU A 1094 4.26 -1.87 14.13
C LEU A 1094 2.74 -1.88 14.31
N ASP A 1095 2.24 -2.68 15.24
CA ASP A 1095 0.83 -2.64 15.66
C ASP A 1095 0.75 -1.95 17.02
N TYR A 1096 0.18 -0.74 17.02
CA TYR A 1096 -0.16 0.00 18.22
C TYR A 1096 -1.55 -0.40 18.68
N VAL A 1097 -1.62 -1.36 19.63
CA VAL A 1097 -2.86 -2.06 19.97
C VAL A 1097 -4.00 -1.13 20.40
N LEU A 1098 -3.69 -0.02 21.08
CA LEU A 1098 -4.71 0.93 21.58
C LEU A 1098 -5.14 2.00 20.57
N TYR A 1099 -4.48 2.14 19.41
CA TYR A 1099 -4.88 3.14 18.40
C TYR A 1099 -6.33 2.93 17.94
N LYS A 1100 -6.75 1.66 17.79
CA LYS A 1100 -8.12 1.29 17.44
C LYS A 1100 -9.15 1.73 18.48
N GLN A 1101 -8.72 2.06 19.70
CA GLN A 1101 -9.62 2.44 20.78
C GLN A 1101 -9.74 3.97 20.90
N TYR A 1102 -8.64 4.68 21.16
CA TYR A 1102 -8.73 6.11 21.45
C TYR A 1102 -8.94 6.99 20.23
N PHE A 1103 -8.43 6.64 19.04
CA PHE A 1103 -8.66 7.48 17.84
C PHE A 1103 -10.15 7.50 17.42
N PRO A 1104 -10.87 6.37 17.34
CA PRO A 1104 -12.31 6.40 17.08
C PRO A 1104 -13.10 7.17 18.14
N VAL A 1105 -12.79 6.99 19.43
CA VAL A 1105 -13.45 7.73 20.53
C VAL A 1105 -13.23 9.23 20.38
N TRP A 1106 -11.99 9.65 20.16
CA TRP A 1106 -11.64 11.05 19.96
C TRP A 1106 -12.42 11.66 18.80
N THR A 1107 -12.37 10.99 17.65
CA THR A 1107 -12.97 11.49 16.42
C THR A 1107 -14.48 11.56 16.52
N LEU A 1108 -15.13 10.55 17.14
CA LEU A 1108 -16.57 10.57 17.36
C LEU A 1108 -16.98 11.68 18.34
N GLY A 1109 -16.16 11.98 19.36
CA GLY A 1109 -16.36 13.14 20.24
C GLY A 1109 -16.34 14.47 19.47
N LEU A 1110 -15.31 14.67 18.63
CA LEU A 1110 -15.22 15.85 17.75
C LEU A 1110 -16.41 15.95 16.78
N TYR A 1111 -16.82 14.82 16.20
CA TYR A 1111 -17.97 14.75 15.29
C TYR A 1111 -19.27 15.12 15.99
N GLU A 1112 -19.52 14.61 17.20
CA GLU A 1112 -20.74 14.90 17.95
C GLU A 1112 -20.84 16.38 18.32
N SER A 1113 -19.73 16.99 18.75
CA SER A 1113 -19.65 18.43 18.97
C SER A 1113 -20.00 19.22 17.70
N ARG A 1114 -19.45 18.80 16.54
CA ARG A 1114 -19.75 19.43 15.24
C ARG A 1114 -21.20 19.23 14.81
N ARG A 1115 -21.78 18.04 15.06
CA ARG A 1115 -23.17 17.68 14.76
C ARG A 1115 -24.15 18.54 15.56
N GLN A 1116 -23.91 18.69 16.86
CA GLN A 1116 -24.74 19.52 17.74
C GLN A 1116 -24.69 21.01 17.35
N ALA A 1117 -23.48 21.55 17.11
CA ALA A 1117 -23.32 22.94 16.67
C ALA A 1117 -24.07 23.23 15.36
N ARG A 1118 -24.04 22.29 14.39
CA ARG A 1118 -24.81 22.39 13.15
C ARG A 1118 -26.31 22.34 13.40
N GLY A 1119 -26.79 21.50 14.33
CA GLY A 1119 -28.20 21.42 14.72
C GLY A 1119 -28.75 22.77 15.20
N VAL A 1120 -28.03 23.43 16.11
CA VAL A 1120 -28.40 24.76 16.63
C VAL A 1120 -28.49 25.81 15.51
N LEU A 1121 -27.54 25.82 14.58
CA LEU A 1121 -27.57 26.75 13.44
C LEU A 1121 -28.75 26.50 12.49
N LEU A 1122 -29.10 25.23 12.25
CA LEU A 1122 -30.25 24.87 11.42
C LEU A 1122 -31.57 25.23 12.08
N GLU A 1123 -31.69 25.05 13.41
CA GLU A 1123 -32.85 25.48 14.18
C GLU A 1123 -33.02 27.00 14.18
N ALA A 1124 -31.92 27.74 14.40
CA ALA A 1124 -31.94 29.20 14.32
C ALA A 1124 -32.33 29.69 12.92
N SER A 1125 -31.84 29.04 11.86
CA SER A 1125 -32.20 29.35 10.47
C SER A 1125 -33.68 29.05 10.18
N ARG A 1126 -34.22 27.96 10.72
CA ARG A 1126 -35.66 27.61 10.61
C ARG A 1126 -36.52 28.60 11.36
N ALA A 1127 -36.11 29.03 12.56
CA ALA A 1127 -36.81 30.05 13.34
C ALA A 1127 -36.82 31.41 12.63
N ALA A 1128 -35.68 31.82 12.06
CA ALA A 1128 -35.57 33.06 11.29
C ALA A 1128 -36.35 33.03 9.96
N ALA A 1129 -36.53 31.85 9.35
CA ALA A 1129 -37.36 31.69 8.16
C ALA A 1129 -38.87 31.60 8.47
N ALA A 1130 -39.22 31.32 9.73
CA ALA A 1130 -40.61 31.26 10.21
C ALA A 1130 -41.11 32.60 10.80
N SER A 1131 -40.20 33.53 11.14
CA SER A 1131 -40.47 34.93 11.51
C SER A 1131 -40.44 35.84 10.30
#